data_AF-A0A5N5XIC0-F1
#
_entry.id   AF-A0A5N5XIC0-F1
#
_cell.length_a   1.000
_cell.length_b   1.000
_cell.length_c   1.000
_cell.angle_alpha   90.00
_cell.angle_beta   90.00
_cell.angle_gamma   90.00
#
_symmetry.space_group_name_H-M   'P 1'
#
loop_
_entity.id
_entity.type
_entity.pdbx_description
1 polymer ?
#
loop_
_entity_poly.entity_id
_entity_poly.type
_entity_poly.pdbx_seq_one_letter_code
_entity_poly.pdbx_strand_id
1 'polypeptide(L)'
;MADGTYRFQQPGAGQFFFQTQQQPSHQRHLVRNGTNSPTGRLKYNQDTPSPSRSPSLSQAAALNPFTMYSQTHQGQHVMMNGGQAHQRFGMQIPKFQSQSHHPHPAQQAHHHTHHNQASHNINHQHNFSSGALAAATPHFTPSHMQNGAHANVDEDIDESMNEHWQQQLQLAAESRQASSPHYYARAVAQQTKGIQIAPSQPEPQETGSDAKNGLTKTKPAPRQGWYALDFGGQGLRALSTSLFNYCFLKELYLNHNKLKSVPPSVGQLRKLEHLDLSGNNLTELPEEIGMLTSLKKLYLFDNDIHTLPYEMGYLYRLETLGIEGNPLTEILKTQIMKEGTKALIKYLREEMPENPPPPDRDWVILDETASSSAEKITVLSHNALCDASATQSHFGYTPSRALSWEFRRDLILSELRSHDSDIVCLQEVDQGSYNGYFREQLAYNGYKGVYWPRGRAMGMQEEDAKSVDGCATFFKGTKFILLDKQVINFGQTAVRRPDAKGQDDIYNRLWQKDHIAVVVFLENRLTGSRFIVVNAHLYWDPAFKDVKLIQTAILMEEITKLSDTYAKWPACTDKTAFRFSEAEGGEAQTPPEPAPSVEYASGEQIPLFMCGDFNSSPGSAAYNLVANGRLTEEHPDLEKRLYGNLSRIGMTHPFKMKSAYSSIGELSFTNYTPDFKDILDYVWFSSNTLHVSALLGEVDKDYLQKVPGFPNFHFPSDHIALFAEFVVKGKRGKVVEADFGPQRN
;
A
#
# COMPACT_ATOMS: atom_id res chain seq x y z
N MET A 1 23.75 35.13 37.45
CA MET A 1 24.15 36.32 36.68
C MET A 1 24.21 35.93 35.22
N ALA A 2 23.66 36.67 34.26
CA ALA A 2 22.94 37.94 34.37
C ALA A 2 21.43 37.83 34.06
N ASP A 3 20.69 38.88 34.35
CA ASP A 3 19.24 39.02 34.10
C ASP A 3 18.97 39.72 32.75
N GLY A 4 17.76 39.62 32.20
CA GLY A 4 17.49 40.07 30.83
C GLY A 4 16.03 40.08 30.38
N THR A 5 15.16 40.77 31.12
CA THR A 5 13.70 40.79 30.87
C THR A 5 13.28 41.43 29.55
N TYR A 6 12.36 40.79 28.82
CA TYR A 6 11.34 41.47 28.01
C TYR A 6 9.96 40.83 28.25
N ARG A 7 8.91 41.65 28.27
CA ARG A 7 7.56 41.29 28.73
C ARG A 7 6.52 42.02 27.90
N PHE A 8 5.72 41.30 27.12
CA PHE A 8 4.59 41.89 26.36
C PHE A 8 3.28 41.13 26.55
N GLN A 9 2.19 41.88 26.40
CA GLN A 9 0.86 41.64 26.96
C GLN A 9 0.11 40.42 26.38
N GLN A 10 -0.64 39.71 27.25
CA GLN A 10 -1.79 38.90 26.84
C GLN A 10 -3.01 39.80 26.58
N PRO A 11 -3.83 39.52 25.55
CA PRO A 11 -5.17 40.10 25.41
C PRO A 11 -6.26 39.24 26.09
N GLY A 12 -7.14 39.93 26.83
CA GLY A 12 -8.46 39.55 27.35
C GLY A 12 -9.03 38.12 27.16
N ALA A 13 -9.34 37.48 28.29
CA ALA A 13 -10.25 36.33 28.33
C ALA A 13 -11.70 36.76 28.02
N GLY A 14 -12.24 36.32 26.87
CA GLY A 14 -13.64 36.52 26.50
C GLY A 14 -14.55 35.45 27.10
N GLN A 15 -15.55 35.85 27.91
CA GLN A 15 -16.59 34.92 28.37
C GLN A 15 -17.60 34.64 27.26
N PHE A 16 -17.77 33.37 26.89
CA PHE A 16 -18.89 32.92 26.08
C PHE A 16 -19.95 32.25 26.96
N PHE A 17 -21.08 32.95 27.15
CA PHE A 17 -22.28 32.38 27.77
C PHE A 17 -22.94 31.38 26.80
N PHE A 18 -22.97 30.10 27.15
CA PHE A 18 -23.86 29.15 26.47
C PHE A 18 -25.29 29.33 26.96
N GLN A 19 -26.18 29.73 26.04
CA GLN A 19 -27.59 29.94 26.32
C GLN A 19 -28.36 28.61 26.23
N THR A 20 -28.86 28.12 27.36
CA THR A 20 -29.57 26.83 27.45
C THR A 20 -30.95 26.89 26.81
N GLN A 21 -31.08 26.38 25.58
CA GLN A 21 -32.39 26.00 25.03
C GLN A 21 -32.73 24.55 25.40
N GLN A 22 -33.94 24.36 25.91
CA GLN A 22 -34.51 23.06 26.22
C GLN A 22 -35.11 22.44 24.96
N GLN A 23 -34.89 21.14 24.73
CA GLN A 23 -35.76 20.33 23.88
C GLN A 23 -36.34 19.14 24.67
N PRO A 24 -37.57 18.71 24.36
CA PRO A 24 -38.34 17.83 25.23
C PRO A 24 -37.95 16.35 25.11
N SER A 25 -38.03 15.64 26.23
CA SER A 25 -37.83 14.20 26.31
C SER A 25 -39.04 13.43 25.77
N HIS A 26 -38.84 12.66 24.70
CA HIS A 26 -39.80 11.63 24.28
C HIS A 26 -39.26 10.22 24.53
N GLN A 27 -39.76 9.60 25.61
CA GLN A 27 -39.56 8.17 25.87
C GLN A 27 -40.15 7.34 24.72
N ARG A 28 -39.37 6.40 24.17
CA ARG A 28 -39.90 5.31 23.34
C ARG A 28 -39.91 4.03 24.15
N HIS A 29 -41.11 3.54 24.45
CA HIS A 29 -41.30 2.26 25.14
C HIS A 29 -40.84 1.08 24.28
N LEU A 30 -40.14 0.15 24.93
CA LEU A 30 -40.02 -1.23 24.44
C LEU A 30 -41.39 -1.88 24.39
N VAL A 31 -41.78 -2.43 23.24
CA VAL A 31 -42.89 -3.37 23.11
C VAL A 31 -42.34 -4.70 22.60
N ARG A 32 -42.42 -5.73 23.44
CA ARG A 32 -41.88 -7.07 23.20
C ARG A 32 -43.02 -8.01 22.81
N ASN A 33 -43.05 -8.42 21.55
CA ASN A 33 -43.81 -9.56 21.04
C ASN A 33 -42.97 -10.21 19.93
N GLY A 34 -43.00 -11.53 19.70
CA GLY A 34 -43.85 -12.55 20.30
C GLY A 34 -44.05 -13.65 19.26
N THR A 35 -43.32 -14.76 19.39
CA THR A 35 -43.24 -15.79 18.34
C THR A 35 -44.54 -16.54 18.15
N ASN A 36 -44.96 -16.73 16.89
CA ASN A 36 -45.79 -17.88 16.51
C ASN A 36 -45.58 -18.24 15.02
N SER A 37 -45.49 -19.54 14.74
CA SER A 37 -45.42 -20.08 13.38
C SER A 37 -46.81 -20.42 12.85
N PRO A 38 -47.01 -20.39 11.52
CA PRO A 38 -47.98 -21.28 10.89
C PRO A 38 -47.33 -22.14 9.80
N THR A 39 -47.51 -23.45 9.90
CA THR A 39 -47.19 -24.41 8.82
C THR A 39 -48.18 -24.25 7.66
N GLY A 40 -47.70 -23.95 6.46
CA GLY A 40 -48.55 -23.86 5.26
C GLY A 40 -47.80 -24.22 3.98
N ARG A 41 -48.21 -25.30 3.30
CA ARG A 41 -47.69 -25.66 1.97
C ARG A 41 -48.27 -24.71 0.92
N LEU A 42 -47.49 -23.75 0.45
CA LEU A 42 -47.77 -23.03 -0.80
C LEU A 42 -47.09 -23.73 -1.98
N LYS A 43 -47.80 -23.80 -3.11
CA LYS A 43 -47.32 -24.47 -4.33
C LYS A 43 -46.42 -23.50 -5.11
N TYR A 44 -45.31 -24.01 -5.65
CA TYR A 44 -44.56 -23.28 -6.69
C TYR A 44 -45.43 -23.13 -7.94
N ASN A 45 -45.54 -21.90 -8.45
CA ASN A 45 -46.13 -21.63 -9.76
C ASN A 45 -45.01 -21.56 -10.80
N GLN A 46 -45.09 -22.37 -11.86
CA GLN A 46 -44.08 -22.41 -12.92
C GLN A 46 -44.43 -21.45 -14.05
N ASP A 47 -44.24 -20.13 -13.86
CA ASP A 47 -44.33 -19.15 -14.97
C ASP A 47 -43.54 -17.85 -14.67
N THR A 48 -42.22 -17.92 -14.82
CA THR A 48 -41.34 -16.74 -14.98
C THR A 48 -40.18 -17.08 -15.93
N PRO A 49 -40.06 -16.47 -17.12
CA PRO A 49 -39.00 -16.81 -18.08
C PRO A 49 -37.66 -16.13 -17.73
N SER A 50 -36.63 -16.94 -17.49
CA SER A 50 -35.25 -16.46 -17.28
C SER A 50 -34.66 -15.84 -18.57
N PRO A 51 -33.91 -14.72 -18.49
CA PRO A 51 -33.42 -13.97 -19.66
C PRO A 51 -32.18 -14.59 -20.33
N SER A 52 -32.10 -15.92 -20.43
CA SER A 52 -30.89 -16.67 -20.80
C SER A 52 -31.13 -17.79 -21.82
N ARG A 53 -32.06 -17.59 -22.76
CA ARG A 53 -32.21 -18.44 -23.96
C ARG A 53 -32.40 -17.62 -25.24
N SER A 54 -31.52 -17.82 -26.21
CA SER A 54 -31.75 -17.47 -27.61
C SER A 54 -32.84 -18.36 -28.22
N PRO A 55 -33.67 -17.88 -29.16
CA PRO A 55 -34.66 -18.70 -29.84
C PRO A 55 -34.02 -19.67 -30.85
N SER A 56 -34.68 -20.82 -31.08
CA SER A 56 -34.24 -21.87 -32.00
C SER A 56 -34.74 -21.66 -33.43
N LEU A 57 -33.87 -21.81 -34.44
CA LEU A 57 -34.28 -21.85 -35.85
C LEU A 57 -34.86 -23.23 -36.21
N SER A 58 -36.19 -23.38 -36.18
CA SER A 58 -36.86 -24.54 -36.80
C SER A 58 -38.38 -24.40 -36.99
N GLN A 59 -38.82 -23.50 -37.89
CA GLN A 59 -39.96 -23.77 -38.79
C GLN A 59 -40.10 -22.69 -39.87
N ALA A 60 -39.97 -23.10 -41.13
CA ALA A 60 -40.34 -22.28 -42.29
C ALA A 60 -41.67 -22.81 -42.85
N ALA A 61 -42.63 -21.91 -43.06
CA ALA A 61 -43.85 -22.16 -43.83
C ALA A 61 -44.07 -20.96 -44.75
N ALA A 62 -44.25 -21.21 -46.04
CA ALA A 62 -44.20 -20.17 -47.06
C ALA A 62 -45.53 -19.43 -47.25
N LEU A 63 -45.46 -18.18 -47.70
CA LEU A 63 -46.33 -17.60 -48.72
C LEU A 63 -45.52 -16.57 -49.53
N ASN A 64 -45.94 -16.29 -50.77
CA ASN A 64 -45.06 -15.80 -51.86
C ASN A 64 -45.58 -14.44 -52.47
N PRO A 65 -45.06 -13.87 -53.60
CA PRO A 65 -44.69 -12.45 -53.63
C PRO A 65 -45.39 -11.62 -54.76
N PHE A 66 -44.66 -10.71 -55.44
CA PHE A 66 -45.07 -9.65 -56.41
C PHE A 66 -45.50 -8.31 -55.76
N THR A 67 -45.27 -7.10 -56.32
CA THR A 67 -44.66 -6.60 -57.60
C THR A 67 -44.09 -5.18 -57.34
N MET A 68 -42.83 -4.81 -57.69
CA MET A 68 -42.27 -4.31 -58.97
C MET A 68 -42.38 -2.78 -59.28
N TYR A 69 -41.39 -2.28 -60.06
CA TYR A 69 -41.17 -0.93 -60.64
C TYR A 69 -40.67 0.23 -59.70
N SER A 70 -39.79 1.17 -60.13
CA SER A 70 -38.69 1.17 -61.14
C SER A 70 -37.83 2.47 -61.10
N GLN A 71 -36.82 2.55 -61.99
CA GLN A 71 -35.93 3.69 -62.35
C GLN A 71 -34.78 4.02 -61.36
N THR A 72 -33.47 4.03 -61.69
CA THR A 72 -32.61 4.47 -62.85
C THR A 72 -32.36 5.99 -62.87
N HIS A 73 -31.16 6.56 -63.09
CA HIS A 73 -29.79 6.13 -63.49
C HIS A 73 -28.79 7.22 -62.98
N GLN A 74 -27.44 7.22 -63.08
CA GLN A 74 -26.29 6.40 -63.58
C GLN A 74 -25.00 6.97 -62.89
N GLY A 75 -23.77 6.42 -62.95
CA GLY A 75 -23.26 5.15 -63.49
C GLY A 75 -21.99 5.30 -64.36
N GLN A 76 -20.82 4.83 -63.89
CA GLN A 76 -19.72 4.32 -64.75
C GLN A 76 -18.62 3.60 -63.94
N HIS A 77 -18.12 2.47 -64.46
CA HIS A 77 -16.87 1.83 -64.05
C HIS A 77 -15.97 1.69 -65.28
N VAL A 78 -14.65 1.78 -65.08
CA VAL A 78 -13.65 1.30 -66.05
C VAL A 78 -12.69 0.39 -65.29
N MET A 79 -12.47 -0.82 -65.82
CA MET A 79 -11.38 -1.70 -65.38
C MET A 79 -10.32 -1.76 -66.47
N MET A 80 -9.05 -1.76 -66.07
CA MET A 80 -7.94 -2.22 -66.91
C MET A 80 -6.95 -3.00 -66.05
N ASN A 81 -6.24 -3.95 -66.66
CA ASN A 81 -5.53 -5.04 -65.97
C ASN A 81 -4.05 -5.07 -66.37
N GLY A 82 -3.16 -5.43 -65.44
CA GLY A 82 -1.78 -5.83 -65.76
C GLY A 82 -0.76 -5.62 -64.63
N GLY A 83 0.16 -6.58 -64.50
CA GLY A 83 1.42 -6.43 -63.74
C GLY A 83 1.52 -7.27 -62.46
N GLN A 84 2.46 -8.22 -62.44
CA GLN A 84 2.84 -8.98 -61.25
C GLN A 84 4.11 -8.38 -60.62
N ALA A 85 4.17 -8.34 -59.28
CA ALA A 85 5.32 -8.80 -58.49
C ALA A 85 4.97 -8.84 -56.99
N HIS A 86 5.47 -9.86 -56.27
CA HIS A 86 5.57 -9.85 -54.82
C HIS A 86 7.02 -9.61 -54.42
N GLN A 87 7.25 -8.84 -53.35
CA GLN A 87 8.03 -9.34 -52.22
C GLN A 87 7.74 -8.55 -50.93
N ARG A 88 8.00 -9.19 -49.79
CA ARG A 88 7.82 -8.63 -48.45
C ARG A 88 9.18 -8.28 -47.86
N PHE A 89 9.26 -7.24 -47.05
CA PHE A 89 10.32 -7.10 -46.05
C PHE A 89 9.71 -7.03 -44.66
N GLY A 90 10.29 -7.78 -43.73
CA GLY A 90 9.94 -7.79 -42.31
C GLY A 90 11.17 -7.41 -41.48
N MET A 91 10.94 -6.69 -40.38
CA MET A 91 12.00 -6.18 -39.50
C MET A 91 12.72 -7.32 -38.76
N GLN A 92 14.03 -7.19 -38.59
CA GLN A 92 14.83 -8.07 -37.74
C GLN A 92 15.00 -7.52 -36.32
N ILE A 93 15.07 -8.41 -35.33
CA ILE A 93 15.56 -8.14 -33.97
C ILE A 93 16.79 -9.04 -33.76
N PRO A 94 17.93 -8.51 -33.29
CA PRO A 94 19.16 -9.29 -33.16
C PRO A 94 19.13 -10.21 -31.91
N LYS A 95 19.78 -11.37 -32.02
CA LYS A 95 20.25 -12.17 -30.89
C LYS A 95 21.66 -12.66 -31.14
N PHE A 96 22.52 -12.53 -30.14
CA PHE A 96 23.83 -13.19 -30.11
C PHE A 96 23.67 -14.70 -29.85
N GLN A 97 24.60 -15.50 -30.37
CA GLN A 97 24.79 -16.89 -29.95
C GLN A 97 26.29 -17.24 -29.94
N SER A 98 26.68 -18.16 -29.05
CA SER A 98 28.05 -18.57 -28.78
C SER A 98 28.52 -19.74 -29.64
N GLN A 99 29.83 -19.85 -29.83
CA GLN A 99 30.51 -21.13 -30.10
C GLN A 99 31.92 -21.14 -29.50
N SER A 100 32.44 -22.35 -29.26
CA SER A 100 33.72 -22.62 -28.60
C SER A 100 34.35 -23.86 -29.23
N HIS A 101 35.69 -24.05 -29.10
CA HIS A 101 36.39 -25.35 -29.01
C HIS A 101 37.90 -25.14 -28.66
N HIS A 102 38.58 -26.21 -28.22
CA HIS A 102 39.97 -26.28 -27.71
C HIS A 102 40.94 -26.95 -28.74
N PRO A 103 42.25 -27.29 -28.48
CA PRO A 103 43.10 -27.17 -27.26
C PRO A 103 44.59 -26.65 -27.41
N HIS A 104 45.20 -26.33 -26.25
CA HIS A 104 46.60 -26.51 -25.72
C HIS A 104 47.83 -26.97 -26.57
N PRO A 105 49.11 -26.91 -26.06
CA PRO A 105 49.69 -26.26 -24.84
C PRO A 105 51.07 -25.52 -25.01
N ALA A 106 51.58 -24.85 -23.94
CA ALA A 106 52.90 -25.06 -23.27
C ALA A 106 53.68 -23.80 -22.75
N GLN A 107 54.34 -23.94 -21.57
CA GLN A 107 55.50 -23.20 -20.99
C GLN A 107 55.39 -21.66 -20.74
N GLN A 108 55.60 -21.10 -19.51
CA GLN A 108 56.83 -20.87 -18.69
C GLN A 108 57.72 -19.68 -19.20
N ALA A 109 58.27 -18.75 -18.38
CA ALA A 109 58.25 -18.52 -16.92
C ALA A 109 58.62 -17.05 -16.49
N HIS A 110 58.63 -16.77 -15.16
CA HIS A 110 59.20 -15.65 -14.33
C HIS A 110 59.66 -14.29 -14.97
N HIS A 111 59.37 -13.09 -14.41
CA HIS A 111 60.11 -12.49 -13.27
C HIS A 111 59.52 -11.19 -12.63
N HIS A 112 59.44 -11.18 -11.28
CA HIS A 112 59.79 -10.16 -10.27
C HIS A 112 59.86 -8.59 -10.47
N THR A 113 58.94 -7.89 -9.76
CA THR A 113 59.12 -6.83 -8.70
C THR A 113 59.70 -5.39 -8.90
N HIS A 114 59.02 -4.42 -8.22
CA HIS A 114 59.50 -3.12 -7.62
C HIS A 114 59.99 -2.00 -8.58
N HIS A 115 59.98 -0.68 -8.26
CA HIS A 115 59.55 0.15 -7.10
C HIS A 115 59.35 1.64 -7.51
N ASN A 116 58.46 2.41 -6.84
CA ASN A 116 58.53 3.88 -6.59
C ASN A 116 58.64 4.89 -7.80
N GLN A 117 58.42 6.22 -7.71
CA GLN A 117 57.95 7.14 -6.64
C GLN A 117 57.24 8.40 -7.23
N ALA A 118 56.74 9.26 -6.33
CA ALA A 118 56.15 10.60 -6.54
C ALA A 118 57.17 11.67 -7.05
N SER A 119 56.87 12.97 -7.33
CA SER A 119 55.70 13.87 -7.11
C SER A 119 55.90 15.26 -7.76
N HIS A 120 54.81 15.99 -8.10
CA HIS A 120 54.63 17.49 -8.21
C HIS A 120 55.65 18.33 -9.06
N ASN A 121 55.40 19.53 -9.63
CA ASN A 121 54.39 20.59 -9.40
C ASN A 121 54.34 21.65 -10.55
N ILE A 122 53.47 22.68 -10.43
CA ILE A 122 53.53 24.05 -11.04
C ILE A 122 52.97 24.27 -12.48
N ASN A 123 52.71 25.54 -12.83
CA ASN A 123 51.70 26.12 -13.75
C ASN A 123 52.34 27.09 -14.80
N HIS A 124 51.64 27.49 -15.90
CA HIS A 124 51.57 28.88 -16.48
C HIS A 124 51.21 29.06 -18.00
N GLN A 125 50.41 30.12 -18.30
CA GLN A 125 50.42 31.10 -19.43
C GLN A 125 49.77 30.90 -20.86
N HIS A 126 48.75 31.75 -21.12
CA HIS A 126 48.45 32.70 -22.25
C HIS A 126 48.36 32.40 -23.80
N ASN A 127 47.20 32.83 -24.35
CA ASN A 127 46.89 33.66 -25.57
C ASN A 127 47.09 33.23 -27.06
N PHE A 128 45.94 33.19 -27.77
CA PHE A 128 45.57 33.78 -29.09
C PHE A 128 46.53 33.89 -30.32
N SER A 129 46.01 33.50 -31.51
CA SER A 129 46.02 34.32 -32.76
C SER A 129 44.99 33.81 -33.81
N SER A 130 44.89 34.43 -35.00
CA SER A 130 43.76 34.32 -35.96
C SER A 130 44.12 34.48 -37.46
N GLY A 131 43.36 33.91 -38.43
CA GLY A 131 43.38 34.41 -39.84
C GLY A 131 42.80 33.55 -41.01
N ALA A 132 41.62 33.97 -41.54
CA ALA A 132 41.24 34.18 -42.96
C ALA A 132 41.23 33.08 -44.10
N LEU A 133 40.00 32.87 -44.66
CA LEU A 133 39.60 32.72 -46.10
C LEU A 133 40.02 31.43 -46.90
N ALA A 134 39.36 31.01 -48.01
CA ALA A 134 38.40 31.67 -48.92
C ALA A 134 37.37 30.75 -49.68
N ALA A 135 36.24 31.35 -50.10
CA ALA A 135 35.45 31.22 -51.36
C ALA A 135 34.90 29.88 -51.96
N ALA A 136 33.58 29.84 -52.19
CA ALA A 136 32.91 29.41 -53.45
C ALA A 136 31.38 29.74 -53.46
N THR A 137 30.79 30.16 -54.60
CA THR A 137 29.32 30.41 -54.79
C THR A 137 28.87 30.23 -56.25
N PRO A 138 27.61 29.85 -56.50
CA PRO A 138 26.65 30.66 -57.30
C PRO A 138 25.30 30.86 -56.54
N HIS A 139 24.55 31.96 -56.60
CA HIS A 139 23.82 32.59 -57.74
C HIS A 139 22.69 31.70 -58.30
N PHE A 140 21.47 32.14 -58.62
CA PHE A 140 20.79 33.46 -58.79
C PHE A 140 19.24 33.18 -58.72
N THR A 141 18.23 34.05 -58.50
CA THR A 141 18.03 35.52 -58.26
C THR A 141 16.61 35.74 -57.67
N PRO A 142 16.29 36.81 -56.91
CA PRO A 142 14.95 37.03 -56.31
C PRO A 142 14.09 38.10 -57.01
N SER A 143 12.77 38.13 -56.74
CA SER A 143 11.97 39.33 -56.34
C SER A 143 10.48 39.29 -56.72
N HIS A 144 9.60 39.61 -55.76
CA HIS A 144 8.66 40.74 -55.87
C HIS A 144 8.09 41.10 -54.48
N MET A 145 7.89 42.39 -54.20
CA MET A 145 7.15 42.88 -53.03
C MET A 145 6.04 43.79 -53.53
N GLN A 146 4.86 43.73 -52.91
CA GLN A 146 3.88 44.81 -53.00
C GLN A 146 3.13 44.94 -51.67
N ASN A 147 3.12 46.16 -51.13
CA ASN A 147 2.41 46.47 -49.88
C ASN A 147 0.89 46.44 -50.09
N GLY A 148 0.18 45.90 -49.09
CA GLY A 148 -1.27 45.97 -48.97
C GLY A 148 -1.66 45.98 -47.50
N ALA A 149 -1.59 47.15 -46.86
CA ALA A 149 -1.86 47.27 -45.43
C ALA A 149 -3.38 47.19 -45.15
N HIS A 150 -3.80 46.16 -44.41
CA HIS A 150 -5.06 46.16 -43.67
C HIS A 150 -4.72 46.00 -42.19
N ALA A 151 -5.01 47.03 -41.40
CA ALA A 151 -4.90 46.94 -39.95
C ALA A 151 -6.07 46.12 -39.39
N ASN A 152 -5.75 45.06 -38.65
CA ASN A 152 -6.59 44.50 -37.61
C ASN A 152 -5.70 44.28 -36.39
N VAL A 153 -6.23 44.52 -35.20
CA VAL A 153 -5.52 44.39 -33.93
C VAL A 153 -5.86 43.03 -33.34
N ASP A 154 -4.90 42.09 -33.37
CA ASP A 154 -4.83 40.89 -32.52
C ASP A 154 -3.49 40.14 -32.80
N GLU A 155 -2.35 40.80 -32.51
CA GLU A 155 -1.01 40.19 -32.52
C GLU A 155 -0.43 40.17 -31.09
N ASP A 156 -0.98 39.32 -30.21
CA ASP A 156 -0.40 39.10 -28.86
C ASP A 156 -0.73 37.70 -28.25
N ILE A 157 -1.13 36.71 -29.08
CA ILE A 157 -1.29 35.30 -28.66
C ILE A 157 -0.74 34.34 -29.75
N ASP A 158 0.58 34.31 -29.93
CA ASP A 158 1.27 33.18 -30.61
C ASP A 158 2.56 32.75 -29.89
N GLU A 159 2.50 32.65 -28.56
CA GLU A 159 3.33 31.67 -27.84
C GLU A 159 2.80 30.27 -28.15
N SER A 160 3.18 29.75 -29.34
CA SER A 160 2.86 28.44 -29.92
C SER A 160 2.07 27.49 -29.02
N MET A 161 0.80 27.23 -29.35
CA MET A 161 -0.05 26.32 -28.57
C MET A 161 0.63 24.96 -28.31
N ASN A 162 0.78 24.60 -27.03
CA ASN A 162 1.47 23.38 -26.58
C ASN A 162 0.91 22.13 -27.29
N GLU A 163 1.79 21.19 -27.66
CA GLU A 163 1.45 19.90 -28.29
C GLU A 163 0.32 19.17 -27.54
N HIS A 164 0.32 19.23 -26.20
CA HIS A 164 -0.75 18.68 -25.35
C HIS A 164 -2.12 19.30 -25.61
N TRP A 165 -2.20 20.60 -25.94
CA TRP A 165 -3.46 21.25 -26.28
C TRP A 165 -3.91 20.93 -27.70
N GLN A 166 -2.97 20.83 -28.67
CA GLN A 166 -3.29 20.41 -30.03
C GLN A 166 -3.84 18.97 -30.05
N GLN A 167 -3.22 18.06 -29.30
CA GLN A 167 -3.71 16.70 -29.07
C GLN A 167 -5.10 16.71 -28.43
N GLN A 168 -5.37 17.61 -27.49
CA GLN A 168 -6.66 17.72 -26.83
C GLN A 168 -7.77 18.20 -27.79
N LEU A 169 -7.48 19.18 -28.66
CA LEU A 169 -8.40 19.63 -29.71
C LEU A 169 -8.73 18.51 -30.72
N GLN A 170 -7.73 17.68 -31.09
CA GLN A 170 -7.96 16.49 -31.91
C GLN A 170 -8.88 15.48 -31.21
N LEU A 171 -8.61 15.15 -29.93
CA LEU A 171 -9.43 14.22 -29.16
C LEU A 171 -10.87 14.70 -28.96
N ALA A 172 -11.07 16.02 -28.82
CA ALA A 172 -12.41 16.61 -28.81
C ALA A 172 -13.12 16.43 -30.18
N ALA A 173 -12.42 16.67 -31.30
CA ALA A 173 -12.96 16.47 -32.64
C ALA A 173 -13.27 15.00 -32.96
N GLU A 174 -12.48 14.04 -32.44
CA GLU A 174 -12.77 12.61 -32.50
C GLU A 174 -13.97 12.24 -31.62
N SER A 175 -14.04 12.76 -30.39
CA SER A 175 -15.17 12.54 -29.48
C SER A 175 -16.49 13.03 -30.08
N ARG A 176 -16.51 14.22 -30.70
CA ARG A 176 -17.68 14.76 -31.42
C ARG A 176 -18.19 13.84 -32.55
N GLN A 177 -17.29 13.07 -33.18
CA GLN A 177 -17.64 12.06 -34.20
C GLN A 177 -18.12 10.73 -33.60
N ALA A 178 -17.76 10.41 -32.35
CA ALA A 178 -18.15 9.19 -31.63
C ALA A 178 -19.62 9.19 -31.12
N SER A 179 -20.47 10.09 -31.62
CA SER A 179 -21.83 10.37 -31.11
C SER A 179 -22.92 9.33 -31.41
N SER A 180 -22.60 8.26 -32.13
CA SER A 180 -23.57 7.22 -32.49
C SER A 180 -23.65 6.09 -31.45
N PRO A 181 -24.85 5.49 -31.19
CA PRO A 181 -25.04 4.54 -30.08
C PRO A 181 -24.04 3.37 -30.06
N HIS A 182 -23.41 3.10 -28.92
CA HIS A 182 -22.36 2.09 -28.79
C HIS A 182 -21.24 2.21 -29.85
N TYR A 183 -20.64 3.40 -30.00
CA TYR A 183 -19.61 3.66 -31.01
C TYR A 183 -18.36 2.79 -30.78
N TYR A 184 -17.82 2.78 -29.56
CA TYR A 184 -16.57 2.09 -29.24
C TYR A 184 -16.71 0.57 -29.32
N ALA A 185 -17.80 0.01 -28.79
CA ALA A 185 -18.09 -1.42 -28.92
C ALA A 185 -18.23 -1.85 -30.39
N ARG A 186 -18.79 -1.00 -31.26
CA ARG A 186 -18.87 -1.29 -32.71
C ARG A 186 -17.51 -1.15 -33.40
N ALA A 187 -16.67 -0.19 -33.02
CA ALA A 187 -15.31 -0.05 -33.54
C ALA A 187 -14.44 -1.27 -33.18
N VAL A 188 -14.44 -1.70 -31.91
CA VAL A 188 -13.71 -2.90 -31.45
C VAL A 188 -14.22 -4.17 -32.16
N ALA A 189 -15.54 -4.31 -32.34
CA ALA A 189 -16.12 -5.43 -33.07
C ALA A 189 -15.76 -5.42 -34.57
N GLN A 190 -15.54 -4.25 -35.20
CA GLN A 190 -15.03 -4.17 -36.57
C GLN A 190 -13.57 -4.59 -36.66
N GLN A 191 -12.72 -4.15 -35.74
CA GLN A 191 -11.31 -4.56 -35.68
C GLN A 191 -11.16 -6.08 -35.47
N THR A 192 -11.97 -6.66 -34.58
CA THR A 192 -11.90 -8.10 -34.25
C THR A 192 -12.35 -8.99 -35.42
N LYS A 193 -13.24 -8.50 -36.31
CA LYS A 193 -13.68 -9.23 -37.52
C LYS A 193 -12.57 -9.51 -38.54
N GLY A 194 -11.40 -8.87 -38.42
CA GLY A 194 -10.22 -9.23 -39.21
C GLY A 194 -9.59 -10.58 -38.83
N ILE A 195 -9.93 -11.13 -37.67
CA ILE A 195 -9.41 -12.41 -37.17
C ILE A 195 -10.34 -13.54 -37.62
N GLN A 196 -9.87 -14.38 -38.54
CA GLN A 196 -10.58 -15.61 -38.91
C GLN A 196 -10.54 -16.62 -37.74
N ILE A 197 -11.57 -16.59 -36.90
CA ILE A 197 -11.91 -17.73 -36.05
C ILE A 197 -12.41 -18.83 -36.98
N ALA A 198 -11.55 -19.81 -37.27
CA ALA A 198 -11.94 -20.97 -38.06
C ALA A 198 -13.09 -21.69 -37.35
N PRO A 199 -14.20 -22.02 -38.05
CA PRO A 199 -15.28 -22.77 -37.45
C PRO A 199 -14.76 -24.17 -37.09
N SER A 200 -14.83 -24.54 -35.81
CA SER A 200 -14.54 -25.89 -35.36
C SER A 200 -15.43 -26.87 -36.11
N GLN A 201 -14.84 -27.76 -36.91
CA GLN A 201 -15.60 -28.82 -37.57
C GLN A 201 -16.28 -29.69 -36.50
N PRO A 202 -17.53 -30.13 -36.71
CA PRO A 202 -18.11 -31.18 -35.88
C PRO A 202 -17.33 -32.48 -36.15
N GLU A 203 -16.70 -33.04 -35.13
CA GLU A 203 -16.02 -34.34 -35.25
C GLU A 203 -17.05 -35.45 -35.55
N PRO A 204 -16.69 -36.46 -36.37
CA PRO A 204 -17.56 -37.61 -36.61
C PRO A 204 -17.81 -38.41 -35.33
N GLN A 205 -19.02 -38.93 -35.16
CA GLN A 205 -19.31 -39.95 -34.15
C GLN A 205 -18.76 -41.31 -34.61
N GLU A 206 -17.50 -41.63 -34.26
CA GLU A 206 -17.01 -43.01 -34.36
C GLU A 206 -17.40 -43.85 -33.12
N THR A 207 -17.74 -45.12 -33.37
CA THR A 207 -18.30 -46.02 -32.36
C THR A 207 -17.34 -47.15 -31.99
N GLY A 208 -16.79 -47.10 -30.77
CA GLY A 208 -16.49 -48.30 -29.98
C GLY A 208 -15.02 -48.70 -29.75
N SER A 209 -14.85 -49.55 -28.72
CA SER A 209 -13.65 -50.32 -28.31
C SER A 209 -12.37 -49.57 -27.86
N ASP A 210 -12.20 -49.54 -26.53
CA ASP A 210 -10.99 -49.91 -25.77
C ASP A 210 -9.57 -49.54 -26.27
N ALA A 211 -8.90 -48.59 -25.59
CA ALA A 211 -7.82 -48.91 -24.63
C ALA A 211 -7.11 -47.69 -23.98
N LYS A 212 -6.86 -47.83 -22.66
CA LYS A 212 -5.73 -47.31 -21.83
C LYS A 212 -5.19 -45.86 -21.98
N ASN A 213 -5.04 -45.23 -20.81
CA ASN A 213 -4.07 -44.17 -20.44
C ASN A 213 -4.11 -42.82 -21.19
N GLY A 214 -4.76 -41.82 -20.57
CA GLY A 214 -4.61 -40.42 -20.99
C GLY A 214 -5.50 -39.43 -20.25
N LEU A 215 -5.30 -39.20 -18.94
CA LEU A 215 -5.98 -38.12 -18.21
C LEU A 215 -5.33 -36.75 -18.51
N THR A 216 -5.39 -36.32 -19.77
CA THR A 216 -5.09 -34.95 -20.18
C THR A 216 -6.14 -34.02 -19.59
N LYS A 217 -5.82 -33.38 -18.46
CA LYS A 217 -6.58 -32.23 -17.96
C LYS A 217 -6.53 -31.12 -19.01
N THR A 218 -7.55 -31.07 -19.87
CA THR A 218 -7.84 -29.89 -20.69
C THR A 218 -8.02 -28.71 -19.73
N LYS A 219 -7.03 -27.80 -19.71
CA LYS A 219 -7.20 -26.54 -19.00
C LYS A 219 -8.43 -25.86 -19.60
N PRO A 220 -9.45 -25.48 -18.80
CA PRO A 220 -10.53 -24.66 -19.34
C PRO A 220 -9.88 -23.39 -19.90
N ALA A 221 -10.10 -23.11 -21.19
CA ALA A 221 -9.65 -21.87 -21.77
C ALA A 221 -10.23 -20.72 -20.93
N PRO A 222 -9.40 -19.73 -20.50
CA PRO A 222 -9.90 -18.66 -19.66
C PRO A 222 -11.02 -17.94 -20.41
N ARG A 223 -12.21 -17.88 -19.80
CA ARG A 223 -13.28 -16.99 -20.27
C ARG A 223 -12.67 -15.60 -20.41
N GLN A 224 -12.74 -15.01 -21.60
CA GLN A 224 -12.41 -13.61 -21.80
C GLN A 224 -13.35 -12.79 -20.91
N GLY A 225 -12.81 -12.21 -19.84
CA GLY A 225 -13.52 -11.25 -19.02
C GLY A 225 -13.78 -10.01 -19.86
N TRP A 226 -15.00 -9.48 -19.78
CA TRP A 226 -15.29 -8.14 -20.28
C TRP A 226 -14.81 -7.14 -19.22
N TYR A 227 -13.95 -6.20 -19.62
CA TYR A 227 -13.44 -5.13 -18.75
C TYR A 227 -13.84 -3.74 -19.26
N ALA A 228 -14.49 -3.68 -20.43
CA ALA A 228 -15.01 -2.47 -21.04
C ALA A 228 -16.55 -2.53 -21.07
N LEU A 229 -17.20 -1.40 -20.81
CA LEU A 229 -18.65 -1.26 -20.91
C LEU A 229 -19.01 0.06 -21.59
N ASP A 230 -19.81 -0.03 -22.64
CA ASP A 230 -20.16 1.08 -23.52
C ASP A 230 -21.68 1.34 -23.46
N PHE A 231 -22.06 2.53 -23.00
CA PHE A 231 -23.42 3.08 -23.06
C PHE A 231 -23.45 4.43 -23.83
N GLY A 232 -22.48 4.66 -24.70
CA GLY A 232 -22.37 5.89 -25.48
C GLY A 232 -23.57 6.09 -26.42
N GLY A 233 -24.02 7.32 -26.60
CA GLY A 233 -25.05 7.70 -27.58
C GLY A 233 -26.48 7.26 -27.23
N GLN A 234 -26.75 6.80 -26.00
CA GLN A 234 -28.04 6.20 -25.62
C GLN A 234 -29.08 7.21 -25.05
N GLY A 235 -28.73 8.49 -24.92
CA GLY A 235 -29.61 9.52 -24.38
C GLY A 235 -29.98 9.37 -22.89
N LEU A 236 -29.17 8.63 -22.12
CA LEU A 236 -29.34 8.40 -20.68
C LEU A 236 -29.38 9.72 -19.90
N ARG A 237 -30.34 9.86 -18.97
CA ARG A 237 -30.49 11.05 -18.10
C ARG A 237 -30.00 10.86 -16.67
N ALA A 238 -29.78 9.61 -16.27
CA ALA A 238 -29.32 9.20 -14.95
C ALA A 238 -28.65 7.83 -15.05
N LEU A 239 -27.81 7.49 -14.07
CA LEU A 239 -27.13 6.20 -13.96
C LEU A 239 -27.65 5.45 -12.73
N SER A 240 -27.85 4.14 -12.86
CA SER A 240 -28.13 3.28 -11.70
C SER A 240 -26.85 3.11 -10.87
N THR A 241 -26.94 3.21 -9.55
CA THR A 241 -25.81 2.96 -8.64
C THR A 241 -25.26 1.53 -8.78
N SER A 242 -26.09 0.58 -9.22
CA SER A 242 -25.66 -0.80 -9.49
C SER A 242 -24.60 -0.94 -10.59
N LEU A 243 -24.41 0.08 -11.43
CA LEU A 243 -23.32 0.13 -12.41
C LEU A 243 -21.93 0.08 -11.75
N PHE A 244 -21.79 0.74 -10.60
CA PHE A 244 -20.48 0.94 -9.96
C PHE A 244 -20.05 -0.26 -9.09
N ASN A 245 -20.96 -1.21 -8.87
CA ASN A 245 -20.66 -2.54 -8.30
C ASN A 245 -19.74 -3.38 -9.21
N TYR A 246 -19.55 -3.01 -10.48
CA TYR A 246 -18.65 -3.70 -11.42
C TYR A 246 -17.19 -3.24 -11.23
N CYS A 247 -16.65 -3.32 -10.01
CA CYS A 247 -15.31 -2.81 -9.60
C CYS A 247 -14.10 -3.51 -10.30
N PHE A 248 -14.34 -4.34 -11.31
CA PHE A 248 -13.33 -4.92 -12.20
C PHE A 248 -13.24 -4.20 -13.56
N LEU A 249 -14.11 -3.23 -13.84
CA LEU A 249 -14.07 -2.43 -15.07
C LEU A 249 -12.75 -1.65 -15.18
N LYS A 250 -12.24 -1.63 -16.41
CA LYS A 250 -11.09 -0.83 -16.88
C LYS A 250 -11.52 0.29 -17.80
N GLU A 251 -12.62 0.12 -18.55
CA GLU A 251 -13.12 1.14 -19.47
C GLU A 251 -14.64 1.33 -19.31
N LEU A 252 -15.08 2.57 -19.22
CA LEU A 252 -16.49 2.93 -19.11
C LEU A 252 -16.81 4.13 -20.01
N TYR A 253 -17.63 3.90 -21.03
CA TYR A 253 -18.05 4.92 -22.00
C TYR A 253 -19.50 5.32 -21.72
N LEU A 254 -19.70 6.59 -21.40
CA LEU A 254 -20.97 7.23 -21.03
C LEU A 254 -21.24 8.48 -21.86
N ASN A 255 -20.50 8.67 -22.94
CA ASN A 255 -20.53 9.84 -23.80
C ASN A 255 -21.82 9.99 -24.63
N HIS A 256 -22.09 11.20 -25.13
CA HIS A 256 -23.25 11.53 -25.98
C HIS A 256 -24.59 11.08 -25.36
N ASN A 257 -24.72 11.37 -24.06
CA ASN A 257 -25.91 11.11 -23.27
C ASN A 257 -26.53 12.46 -22.82
N LYS A 258 -27.29 12.47 -21.73
CA LYS A 258 -28.01 13.64 -21.18
C LYS A 258 -27.88 13.67 -19.66
N LEU A 259 -26.74 13.21 -19.16
CA LEU A 259 -26.41 13.15 -17.73
C LEU A 259 -26.16 14.56 -17.22
N LYS A 260 -26.76 14.91 -16.07
CA LYS A 260 -26.53 16.19 -15.38
C LYS A 260 -25.51 16.12 -14.25
N SER A 261 -25.30 14.93 -13.72
CA SER A 261 -24.29 14.62 -12.71
C SER A 261 -23.88 13.16 -12.83
N VAL A 262 -22.70 12.84 -12.30
CA VAL A 262 -22.25 11.47 -12.04
C VAL A 262 -22.44 11.20 -10.55
N PRO A 263 -23.03 10.07 -10.13
CA PRO A 263 -23.24 9.80 -8.70
C PRO A 263 -21.90 9.48 -7.98
N PRO A 264 -21.73 9.88 -6.71
CA PRO A 264 -20.61 9.53 -5.82
C PRO A 264 -20.13 8.07 -5.88
N SER A 265 -21.05 7.14 -6.14
CA SER A 265 -20.74 5.71 -6.32
C SER A 265 -19.65 5.43 -7.37
N VAL A 266 -19.36 6.36 -8.29
CA VAL A 266 -18.28 6.24 -9.28
C VAL A 266 -16.93 5.88 -8.65
N GLY A 267 -16.61 6.39 -7.46
CA GLY A 267 -15.35 6.12 -6.76
C GLY A 267 -15.14 4.65 -6.33
N GLN A 268 -16.16 3.79 -6.47
CA GLN A 268 -16.04 2.34 -6.28
C GLN A 268 -15.28 1.66 -7.42
N LEU A 269 -15.22 2.26 -8.61
CA LEU A 269 -14.53 1.74 -9.80
C LEU A 269 -13.01 1.98 -9.76
N ARG A 270 -12.34 1.77 -8.62
CA ARG A 270 -10.90 2.11 -8.41
C ARG A 270 -9.91 1.49 -9.42
N LYS A 271 -10.33 0.51 -10.23
CA LYS A 271 -9.55 -0.16 -11.29
C LYS A 271 -9.75 0.42 -12.70
N LEU A 272 -10.58 1.46 -12.83
CA LEU A 272 -10.89 2.09 -14.11
C LEU A 272 -9.67 2.84 -14.66
N GLU A 273 -9.30 2.55 -15.91
CA GLU A 273 -8.18 3.16 -16.64
C GLU A 273 -8.65 4.20 -17.67
N HIS A 274 -9.89 4.08 -18.16
CA HIS A 274 -10.52 4.98 -19.13
C HIS A 274 -11.98 5.29 -18.74
N LEU A 275 -12.32 6.57 -18.66
CA LEU A 275 -13.69 7.07 -18.45
C LEU A 275 -13.99 8.18 -19.46
N ASP A 276 -15.05 7.99 -20.25
CA ASP A 276 -15.53 9.00 -21.20
C ASP A 276 -16.94 9.45 -20.83
N LEU A 277 -17.08 10.73 -20.51
CA LEU A 277 -18.30 11.44 -20.14
C LEU A 277 -18.62 12.57 -21.14
N SER A 278 -17.92 12.63 -22.28
CA SER A 278 -18.06 13.71 -23.28
C SER A 278 -19.51 13.87 -23.81
N GLY A 279 -19.92 15.06 -24.21
CA GLY A 279 -21.24 15.28 -24.83
C GLY A 279 -22.39 14.94 -23.86
N ASN A 280 -22.36 15.54 -22.66
CA ASN A 280 -23.40 15.42 -21.65
C ASN A 280 -23.82 16.83 -21.19
N ASN A 281 -24.49 16.96 -20.03
CA ASN A 281 -24.87 18.23 -19.42
C ASN A 281 -24.35 18.32 -17.98
N LEU A 282 -23.14 17.81 -17.74
CA LEU A 282 -22.49 17.84 -16.43
C LEU A 282 -22.09 19.27 -16.09
N THR A 283 -22.54 19.81 -14.96
CA THR A 283 -22.11 21.13 -14.46
C THR A 283 -20.93 21.05 -13.49
N GLU A 284 -20.70 19.86 -12.93
CA GLU A 284 -19.72 19.56 -11.88
C GLU A 284 -19.36 18.07 -11.92
N LEU A 285 -18.33 17.67 -11.17
CA LEU A 285 -17.96 16.28 -10.92
C LEU A 285 -18.03 15.99 -9.41
N PRO A 286 -18.43 14.77 -8.99
CA PRO A 286 -18.37 14.37 -7.59
C PRO A 286 -16.91 14.26 -7.12
N GLU A 287 -16.64 14.58 -5.86
CA GLU A 287 -15.32 14.45 -5.20
C GLU A 287 -14.75 13.03 -5.37
N GLU A 288 -15.61 12.01 -5.31
CA GLU A 288 -15.24 10.60 -5.45
C GLU A 288 -14.66 10.23 -6.83
N ILE A 289 -14.70 11.12 -7.82
CA ILE A 289 -13.94 10.95 -9.07
C ILE A 289 -12.43 10.77 -8.80
N GLY A 290 -11.92 11.38 -7.72
CA GLY A 290 -10.53 11.25 -7.27
C GLY A 290 -10.14 9.84 -6.80
N MET A 291 -11.11 8.99 -6.43
CA MET A 291 -10.83 7.61 -6.00
C MET A 291 -10.42 6.68 -7.15
N LEU A 292 -10.53 7.15 -8.41
CA LEU A 292 -10.14 6.41 -9.60
C LEU A 292 -8.62 6.45 -9.84
N THR A 293 -7.80 6.08 -8.86
CA THR A 293 -6.33 6.19 -8.93
C THR A 293 -5.66 5.40 -10.07
N SER A 294 -6.34 4.43 -10.67
CA SER A 294 -5.89 3.73 -11.89
C SER A 294 -6.12 4.52 -13.20
N LEU A 295 -6.84 5.64 -13.17
CA LEU A 295 -7.34 6.34 -14.34
C LEU A 295 -6.20 7.02 -15.11
N LYS A 296 -6.09 6.69 -16.39
CA LYS A 296 -5.13 7.27 -17.34
C LYS A 296 -5.80 8.29 -18.27
N LYS A 297 -7.07 8.05 -18.61
CA LYS A 297 -7.83 8.89 -19.54
C LYS A 297 -9.19 9.24 -18.94
N LEU A 298 -9.42 10.55 -18.81
CA LEU A 298 -10.71 11.12 -18.41
C LEU A 298 -11.14 12.13 -19.47
N TYR A 299 -12.20 11.84 -20.21
CA TYR A 299 -12.74 12.75 -21.23
C TYR A 299 -14.05 13.36 -20.73
N LEU A 300 -14.11 14.69 -20.73
CA LEU A 300 -15.23 15.51 -20.27
C LEU A 300 -15.71 16.48 -21.37
N PHE A 301 -15.25 16.29 -22.62
CA PHE A 301 -15.45 17.24 -23.72
C PHE A 301 -16.92 17.63 -23.91
N ASP A 302 -17.19 18.88 -24.31
CA ASP A 302 -18.54 19.38 -24.59
C ASP A 302 -19.54 19.08 -23.43
N ASN A 303 -19.30 19.72 -22.28
CA ASN A 303 -20.15 19.69 -21.09
C ASN A 303 -20.23 21.10 -20.49
N ASP A 304 -21.02 21.27 -19.42
CA ASP A 304 -21.29 22.55 -18.76
C ASP A 304 -20.39 22.76 -17.50
N ILE A 305 -19.20 22.12 -17.42
CA ILE A 305 -18.38 22.09 -16.19
C ILE A 305 -17.64 23.42 -15.96
N HIS A 306 -17.85 24.04 -14.78
CA HIS A 306 -17.26 25.33 -14.41
C HIS A 306 -15.98 25.22 -13.55
N THR A 307 -15.83 24.13 -12.78
CA THR A 307 -14.66 23.87 -11.93
C THR A 307 -14.39 22.37 -11.80
N LEU A 308 -13.22 22.00 -11.26
CA LEU A 308 -12.82 20.62 -10.97
C LEU A 308 -12.59 20.45 -9.46
N PRO A 309 -13.00 19.33 -8.85
CA PRO A 309 -12.75 19.05 -7.43
C PRO A 309 -11.25 18.81 -7.16
N TYR A 310 -10.75 19.24 -5.99
CA TYR A 310 -9.33 19.11 -5.62
C TYR A 310 -8.90 17.64 -5.50
N GLU A 311 -9.83 16.75 -5.21
CA GLU A 311 -9.67 15.29 -5.13
C GLU A 311 -9.21 14.69 -6.47
N MET A 312 -9.38 15.38 -7.61
CA MET A 312 -8.71 14.99 -8.86
C MET A 312 -7.18 15.00 -8.74
N GLY A 313 -6.60 15.72 -7.77
CA GLY A 313 -5.18 15.64 -7.40
C GLY A 313 -4.73 14.23 -6.98
N TYR A 314 -5.66 13.36 -6.56
CA TYR A 314 -5.39 11.94 -6.32
C TYR A 314 -5.16 11.13 -7.61
N LEU A 315 -5.46 11.67 -8.80
CA LEU A 315 -5.35 10.96 -10.08
C LEU A 315 -3.92 11.00 -10.65
N TYR A 316 -2.93 10.61 -9.83
CA TYR A 316 -1.49 10.67 -10.16
C TYR A 316 -1.04 9.85 -11.39
N ARG A 317 -1.92 8.98 -11.91
CA ARG A 317 -1.73 8.20 -13.13
C ARG A 317 -2.37 8.81 -14.39
N LEU A 318 -3.02 9.96 -14.28
CA LEU A 318 -3.76 10.57 -15.38
C LEU A 318 -2.79 11.10 -16.45
N GLU A 319 -2.84 10.49 -17.62
CA GLU A 319 -2.05 10.82 -18.81
C GLU A 319 -2.76 11.84 -19.68
N THR A 320 -4.11 11.83 -19.71
CA THR A 320 -4.93 12.72 -20.54
C THR A 320 -6.22 13.10 -19.83
N LEU A 321 -6.41 14.40 -19.63
CA LEU A 321 -7.67 15.02 -19.20
C LEU A 321 -8.20 15.87 -20.36
N GLY A 322 -9.37 15.52 -20.89
CA GLY A 322 -10.05 16.27 -21.95
C GLY A 322 -11.11 17.19 -21.39
N ILE A 323 -10.89 18.51 -21.46
CA ILE A 323 -11.81 19.56 -20.96
C ILE A 323 -12.43 20.43 -22.05
N GLU A 324 -11.90 20.39 -23.28
CA GLU A 324 -12.32 21.28 -24.37
C GLU A 324 -13.85 21.30 -24.57
N GLY A 325 -14.41 22.50 -24.78
CA GLY A 325 -15.86 22.74 -24.83
C GLY A 325 -16.56 22.91 -23.47
N ASN A 326 -15.83 23.07 -22.36
CA ASN A 326 -16.40 23.40 -21.04
C ASN A 326 -16.14 24.85 -20.60
N PRO A 327 -17.07 25.50 -19.88
CA PRO A 327 -16.94 26.85 -19.33
C PRO A 327 -16.07 26.92 -18.05
N LEU A 328 -14.92 26.23 -18.05
CA LEU A 328 -14.01 26.19 -16.91
C LEU A 328 -13.39 27.55 -16.60
N THR A 329 -13.10 27.80 -15.31
CA THR A 329 -12.36 29.00 -14.89
C THR A 329 -11.01 29.14 -15.61
N GLU A 330 -10.67 30.38 -15.98
CA GLU A 330 -9.46 30.68 -16.77
C GLU A 330 -8.15 30.24 -16.09
N ILE A 331 -8.12 30.08 -14.76
CA ILE A 331 -6.98 29.51 -14.02
C ILE A 331 -6.76 28.04 -14.42
N LEU A 332 -7.77 27.18 -14.24
CA LEU A 332 -7.68 25.74 -14.53
C LEU A 332 -7.44 25.50 -16.04
N LYS A 333 -8.09 26.30 -16.88
CA LYS A 333 -7.96 26.28 -18.34
C LYS A 333 -6.57 26.74 -18.79
N THR A 334 -6.03 27.84 -18.26
CA THR A 334 -4.65 28.27 -18.56
C THR A 334 -3.64 27.21 -18.13
N GLN A 335 -3.81 26.62 -16.94
CA GLN A 335 -2.89 25.61 -16.41
C GLN A 335 -2.78 24.39 -17.33
N ILE A 336 -3.89 23.83 -17.82
CA ILE A 336 -3.84 22.69 -18.74
C ILE A 336 -3.49 23.07 -20.19
N MET A 337 -3.81 24.30 -20.64
CA MET A 337 -3.38 24.79 -21.96
C MET A 337 -1.86 25.00 -22.03
N LYS A 338 -1.24 25.57 -20.98
CA LYS A 338 0.20 25.86 -20.94
C LYS A 338 1.05 24.68 -20.45
N GLU A 339 0.67 24.01 -19.37
CA GLU A 339 1.49 22.99 -18.70
C GLU A 339 0.94 21.55 -18.82
N GLY A 340 -0.25 21.36 -19.39
CA GLY A 340 -0.83 20.03 -19.67
C GLY A 340 -1.43 19.33 -18.45
N THR A 341 -1.96 18.11 -18.67
CA THR A 341 -2.75 17.35 -17.68
C THR A 341 -1.99 17.14 -16.36
N LYS A 342 -0.74 16.69 -16.41
CA LYS A 342 0.02 16.32 -15.21
C LYS A 342 0.30 17.52 -14.29
N ALA A 343 0.47 18.71 -14.86
CA ALA A 343 0.67 19.93 -14.09
C ALA A 343 -0.63 20.38 -13.41
N LEU A 344 -1.78 20.31 -14.08
CA LEU A 344 -3.08 20.60 -13.47
C LEU A 344 -3.42 19.62 -12.33
N ILE A 345 -3.17 18.31 -12.52
CA ILE A 345 -3.36 17.32 -11.44
C ILE A 345 -2.41 17.58 -10.26
N LYS A 346 -1.14 17.95 -10.53
CA LYS A 346 -0.22 18.38 -9.46
C LYS A 346 -0.73 19.62 -8.72
N TYR A 347 -1.20 20.64 -9.44
CA TYR A 347 -1.75 21.87 -8.87
C TYR A 347 -2.93 21.56 -7.92
N LEU A 348 -3.92 20.79 -8.38
CA LEU A 348 -5.07 20.38 -7.57
C LEU A 348 -4.65 19.57 -6.33
N ARG A 349 -3.57 18.79 -6.41
CA ARG A 349 -3.04 18.02 -5.27
C ARG A 349 -2.34 18.90 -4.23
N GLU A 350 -1.49 19.85 -4.65
CA GLU A 350 -0.74 20.68 -3.69
C GLU A 350 -1.62 21.74 -3.00
N GLU A 351 -2.53 22.35 -3.77
CA GLU A 351 -3.50 23.35 -3.27
C GLU A 351 -4.71 22.72 -2.55
N MET A 352 -4.74 21.38 -2.42
CA MET A 352 -5.85 20.67 -1.76
C MET A 352 -6.01 21.15 -0.30
N PRO A 353 -7.21 21.59 0.10
CA PRO A 353 -7.50 21.99 1.48
C PRO A 353 -7.24 20.88 2.50
N GLU A 354 -7.01 21.26 3.76
CA GLU A 354 -7.07 20.31 4.86
C GLU A 354 -8.53 20.00 5.19
N ASN A 355 -8.94 18.79 4.81
CA ASN A 355 -10.21 18.21 5.26
C ASN A 355 -10.18 18.00 6.79
N PRO A 356 -11.35 17.95 7.46
CA PRO A 356 -11.40 17.66 8.89
C PRO A 356 -10.87 16.23 9.16
N PRO A 357 -10.19 16.02 10.30
CA PRO A 357 -9.70 14.70 10.67
C PRO A 357 -10.86 13.70 10.84
N PRO A 358 -10.60 12.39 10.64
CA PRO A 358 -11.55 11.35 10.97
C PRO A 358 -11.86 11.34 12.49
N PRO A 359 -12.95 10.68 12.91
CA PRO A 359 -13.13 10.31 14.31
C PRO A 359 -11.94 9.49 14.83
N ASP A 360 -11.61 9.66 16.11
CA ASP A 360 -10.64 8.81 16.82
C ASP A 360 -11.08 7.33 16.76
N ARG A 361 -10.11 6.42 16.76
CA ARG A 361 -10.35 4.98 16.66
C ARG A 361 -10.91 4.45 17.99
N ASP A 362 -12.07 3.80 17.95
CA ASP A 362 -12.70 3.20 19.14
C ASP A 362 -11.83 2.13 19.80
N TRP A 363 -11.86 2.08 21.13
CA TRP A 363 -11.30 0.98 21.90
C TRP A 363 -12.27 -0.20 21.96
N VAL A 364 -11.83 -1.37 21.50
CA VAL A 364 -12.54 -2.64 21.67
C VAL A 364 -12.12 -3.26 22.99
N ILE A 365 -13.01 -3.29 23.97
CA ILE A 365 -12.80 -3.98 25.24
C ILE A 365 -13.12 -5.48 25.06
N LEU A 366 -12.22 -6.34 25.52
CA LEU A 366 -12.30 -7.80 25.39
C LEU A 366 -12.48 -8.51 26.73
N ASP A 367 -12.06 -7.87 27.83
CA ASP A 367 -12.20 -8.40 29.20
C ASP A 367 -12.47 -7.27 30.22
N GLU A 368 -13.75 -7.09 30.54
CA GLU A 368 -14.22 -6.19 31.61
C GLU A 368 -14.00 -6.79 33.02
N THR A 369 -13.59 -8.06 33.13
CA THR A 369 -13.55 -8.80 34.42
C THR A 369 -12.17 -8.77 35.09
N ALA A 370 -11.17 -8.17 34.44
CA ALA A 370 -9.82 -8.04 34.96
C ALA A 370 -9.79 -7.24 36.29
N SER A 371 -9.25 -7.84 37.35
CA SER A 371 -9.08 -7.17 38.65
C SER A 371 -8.28 -5.88 38.51
N SER A 372 -8.70 -4.83 39.21
CA SER A 372 -7.95 -3.57 39.34
C SER A 372 -6.56 -3.76 39.98
N SER A 373 -6.29 -4.91 40.60
CA SER A 373 -5.00 -5.30 41.17
C SER A 373 -4.08 -6.05 40.20
N ALA A 374 -4.47 -6.24 38.93
CA ALA A 374 -3.70 -7.02 37.96
C ALA A 374 -2.63 -6.17 37.25
N GLU A 375 -1.47 -6.78 36.95
CA GLU A 375 -0.41 -6.11 36.19
C GLU A 375 -0.85 -5.91 34.73
N LYS A 376 -1.19 -4.67 34.37
CA LYS A 376 -1.52 -4.22 33.01
C LYS A 376 -0.27 -3.69 32.29
N ILE A 377 -0.15 -3.98 31.00
CA ILE A 377 0.91 -3.51 30.10
C ILE A 377 0.31 -3.12 28.74
N THR A 378 0.59 -1.91 28.26
CA THR A 378 0.14 -1.43 26.94
C THR A 378 1.27 -1.44 25.91
N VAL A 379 1.04 -2.05 24.74
CA VAL A 379 2.07 -2.23 23.69
C VAL A 379 1.59 -1.66 22.37
N LEU A 380 2.33 -0.69 21.83
CA LEU A 380 2.08 -0.05 20.54
C LEU A 380 3.13 -0.52 19.52
N SER A 381 2.71 -0.85 18.30
CA SER A 381 3.59 -1.17 17.17
C SER A 381 3.19 -0.35 15.93
N HIS A 382 4.15 0.27 15.25
CA HIS A 382 3.86 1.12 14.10
C HIS A 382 5.06 1.24 13.14
N ASN A 383 4.88 0.88 11.87
CA ASN A 383 5.83 1.22 10.81
C ASN A 383 5.67 2.71 10.47
N ALA A 384 6.74 3.49 10.64
CA ALA A 384 6.76 4.94 10.54
C ALA A 384 6.87 5.48 9.11
N LEU A 385 7.11 4.61 8.11
CA LEU A 385 7.45 4.95 6.72
C LEU A 385 8.64 5.93 6.64
N CYS A 386 9.86 5.41 6.44
CA CYS A 386 11.06 6.26 6.44
C CYS A 386 11.02 7.30 5.30
N ASP A 387 11.67 8.45 5.51
CA ASP A 387 11.67 9.55 4.53
C ASP A 387 12.17 9.12 3.14
N ALA A 388 13.19 8.27 3.10
CA ALA A 388 13.72 7.68 1.86
C ALA A 388 12.70 6.79 1.10
N SER A 389 11.70 6.23 1.78
CA SER A 389 10.60 5.45 1.18
C SER A 389 9.43 6.35 0.74
N ALA A 390 9.20 7.47 1.44
CA ALA A 390 8.05 8.40 1.32
C ALA A 390 8.02 9.26 0.05
N THR A 391 8.48 8.71 -1.07
CA THR A 391 8.64 9.42 -2.34
C THR A 391 7.31 9.65 -3.06
N GLN A 392 7.22 10.77 -3.78
CA GLN A 392 6.09 11.07 -4.68
C GLN A 392 5.92 10.01 -5.79
N SER A 393 6.96 9.26 -6.14
CA SER A 393 6.90 8.13 -7.09
C SER A 393 6.06 6.96 -6.58
N HIS A 394 6.03 6.72 -5.27
CA HIS A 394 5.17 5.72 -4.64
C HIS A 394 3.81 6.33 -4.26
N PHE A 395 3.86 7.48 -3.59
CA PHE A 395 2.71 8.16 -3.01
C PHE A 395 2.25 9.35 -3.86
N GLY A 396 2.05 9.11 -5.16
CA GLY A 396 1.77 10.18 -6.14
C GLY A 396 0.47 10.95 -5.89
N TYR A 397 -0.46 10.37 -5.13
CA TYR A 397 -1.72 10.97 -4.71
C TYR A 397 -1.58 11.88 -3.48
N THR A 398 -0.52 11.73 -2.68
CA THR A 398 -0.34 12.49 -1.44
C THR A 398 0.30 13.87 -1.74
N PRO A 399 -0.21 14.99 -1.19
CA PRO A 399 0.41 16.30 -1.35
C PRO A 399 1.84 16.33 -0.79
N SER A 400 2.73 17.11 -1.40
CA SER A 400 4.14 17.19 -1.03
C SER A 400 4.32 17.62 0.43
N ARG A 401 3.46 18.54 0.90
CA ARG A 401 3.43 18.99 2.31
C ARG A 401 3.08 17.87 3.30
N ALA A 402 2.16 16.97 2.94
CA ALA A 402 1.80 15.81 3.76
C ALA A 402 2.81 14.66 3.68
N LEU A 403 3.63 14.58 2.62
CA LEU A 403 4.75 13.64 2.52
C LEU A 403 5.99 14.07 3.30
N SER A 404 6.17 15.38 3.52
CA SER A 404 7.37 15.93 4.18
C SER A 404 7.63 15.29 5.55
N TRP A 405 8.88 14.93 5.81
CA TRP A 405 9.24 14.23 7.05
C TRP A 405 8.99 15.08 8.29
N GLU A 406 9.20 16.40 8.20
CA GLU A 406 8.80 17.42 9.17
C GLU A 406 7.36 17.22 9.65
N PHE A 407 6.41 17.19 8.71
CA PHE A 407 4.98 17.03 9.00
C PHE A 407 4.67 15.63 9.55
N ARG A 408 5.19 14.59 8.92
CA ARG A 408 4.88 13.19 9.29
C ARG A 408 5.43 12.82 10.67
N ARG A 409 6.67 13.20 11.01
CA ARG A 409 7.26 12.86 12.31
C ARG A 409 6.58 13.58 13.47
N ASP A 410 6.10 14.81 13.27
CA ASP A 410 5.34 15.57 14.25
C ASP A 410 3.98 14.91 14.54
N LEU A 411 3.28 14.40 13.51
CA LEU A 411 2.07 13.58 13.69
C LEU A 411 2.35 12.26 14.40
N ILE A 412 3.40 11.52 14.01
CA ILE A 412 3.79 10.25 14.66
C ILE A 412 4.11 10.50 16.14
N LEU A 413 4.87 11.54 16.46
CA LEU A 413 5.18 11.90 17.84
C LEU A 413 3.93 12.30 18.63
N SER A 414 2.97 12.97 18.00
CA SER A 414 1.67 13.29 18.61
C SER A 414 0.89 12.03 18.95
N GLU A 415 0.79 11.06 18.02
CA GLU A 415 0.12 9.76 18.24
C GLU A 415 0.80 8.94 19.34
N LEU A 416 2.14 8.92 19.40
CA LEU A 416 2.86 8.23 20.47
C LEU A 416 2.69 8.88 21.84
N ARG A 417 2.50 10.21 21.88
CA ARG A 417 2.24 10.97 23.11
C ARG A 417 0.79 10.87 23.59
N SER A 418 -0.19 10.79 22.70
CA SER A 418 -1.61 10.66 23.07
C SER A 418 -1.94 9.28 23.63
N HIS A 419 -1.31 8.23 23.11
CA HIS A 419 -1.49 6.85 23.57
C HIS A 419 -0.71 6.50 24.86
N ASP A 420 0.35 7.25 25.17
CA ASP A 420 1.25 7.13 26.34
C ASP A 420 1.65 5.68 26.75
N SER A 421 1.85 4.80 25.76
CA SER A 421 2.01 3.36 25.98
C SER A 421 3.20 2.98 26.88
N ASP A 422 3.10 1.84 27.55
CA ASP A 422 4.20 1.27 28.34
C ASP A 422 5.42 0.92 27.47
N ILE A 423 5.16 0.40 26.26
CA ILE A 423 6.13 -0.06 25.27
C ILE A 423 5.70 0.44 23.87
N VAL A 424 6.65 0.93 23.09
CA VAL A 424 6.50 1.31 21.67
C VAL A 424 7.52 0.55 20.83
N CYS A 425 7.09 -0.07 19.74
CA CYS A 425 7.93 -0.70 18.73
C CYS A 425 7.74 -0.03 17.37
N LEU A 426 8.67 0.84 16.97
CA LEU A 426 8.67 1.47 15.65
C LEU A 426 9.53 0.71 14.64
N GLN A 427 9.06 0.65 13.39
CA GLN A 427 9.80 0.18 12.22
C GLN A 427 10.02 1.36 11.26
N GLU A 428 11.01 1.26 10.37
CA GLU A 428 11.41 2.32 9.42
C GLU A 428 11.71 3.70 10.06
N VAL A 429 12.39 3.69 11.21
CA VAL A 429 12.98 4.92 11.78
C VAL A 429 14.46 4.95 11.44
N ASP A 430 14.96 6.04 10.85
CA ASP A 430 16.39 6.22 10.57
C ASP A 430 17.19 6.63 11.81
N GLN A 431 18.52 6.45 11.74
CA GLN A 431 19.41 6.72 12.86
C GLN A 431 19.51 8.22 13.19
N GLY A 432 19.32 9.10 12.21
CA GLY A 432 19.23 10.54 12.40
C GLY A 432 18.00 10.91 13.23
N SER A 433 16.82 10.56 12.75
CA SER A 433 15.52 10.85 13.39
C SER A 433 15.34 10.13 14.72
N TYR A 434 15.88 8.92 14.87
CA TYR A 434 15.90 8.26 16.18
C TYR A 434 16.65 9.11 17.21
N ASN A 435 17.88 9.55 16.91
CA ASN A 435 18.71 10.25 17.90
C ASN A 435 18.38 11.74 18.06
N GLY A 436 18.16 12.46 16.96
CA GLY A 436 17.94 13.91 16.94
C GLY A 436 16.47 14.35 17.03
N TYR A 437 15.53 13.40 17.13
CA TYR A 437 14.11 13.72 17.27
C TYR A 437 13.41 12.78 18.26
N PHE A 438 13.07 11.54 17.88
CA PHE A 438 12.18 10.69 18.68
C PHE A 438 12.73 10.37 20.07
N ARG A 439 14.02 10.06 20.21
CA ARG A 439 14.65 9.73 21.50
C ARG A 439 14.68 10.90 22.46
N GLU A 440 14.91 12.12 21.98
CA GLU A 440 14.88 13.32 22.81
C GLU A 440 13.44 13.68 23.19
N GLN A 441 12.56 13.73 22.21
CA GLN A 441 11.16 14.12 22.40
C GLN A 441 10.39 13.16 23.31
N LEU A 442 10.64 11.85 23.24
CA LEU A 442 10.02 10.86 24.12
C LEU A 442 10.71 10.75 25.49
N ALA A 443 11.94 11.26 25.67
CA ALA A 443 12.58 11.29 26.99
C ALA A 443 11.81 12.18 27.98
N TYR A 444 11.23 13.29 27.51
CA TYR A 444 10.33 14.15 28.30
C TYR A 444 9.07 13.39 28.77
N ASN A 445 8.59 12.42 27.99
CA ASN A 445 7.47 11.52 28.34
C ASN A 445 7.92 10.30 29.18
N GLY A 446 9.16 10.30 29.69
CA GLY A 446 9.70 9.27 30.58
C GLY A 446 10.18 7.99 29.88
N TYR A 447 10.25 7.96 28.56
CA TYR A 447 10.73 6.80 27.81
C TYR A 447 12.25 6.66 27.81
N LYS A 448 12.72 5.42 27.70
CA LYS A 448 14.07 5.06 27.28
C LYS A 448 13.99 4.28 25.97
N GLY A 449 14.94 4.51 25.07
CA GLY A 449 14.97 3.90 23.73
C GLY A 449 16.14 2.94 23.52
N VAL A 450 15.91 1.92 22.70
CA VAL A 450 16.90 1.02 22.11
C VAL A 450 16.67 1.01 20.60
N TYR A 451 17.74 1.11 19.81
CA TYR A 451 17.68 1.19 18.34
C TYR A 451 18.81 0.41 17.69
N TRP A 452 18.53 -0.17 16.52
CA TRP A 452 19.54 -0.61 15.55
C TRP A 452 19.07 -0.31 14.11
N PRO A 453 19.97 0.18 13.22
CA PRO A 453 19.72 0.29 11.79
C PRO A 453 19.76 -1.09 11.11
N ARG A 454 19.16 -1.21 9.91
CA ARG A 454 19.32 -2.41 9.06
C ARG A 454 20.81 -2.68 8.77
N GLY A 455 21.15 -3.94 8.53
CA GLY A 455 22.54 -4.42 8.46
C GLY A 455 23.42 -3.74 7.41
N ARG A 456 22.85 -3.08 6.40
CA ARG A 456 23.58 -2.31 5.39
C ARG A 456 24.46 -1.19 5.99
N ALA A 457 24.03 -0.59 7.11
CA ALA A 457 24.78 0.46 7.81
C ALA A 457 26.19 0.02 8.24
N MET A 458 26.43 -1.28 8.49
CA MET A 458 27.74 -1.79 8.95
C MET A 458 28.88 -1.65 7.92
N GLY A 459 28.56 -1.36 6.66
CA GLY A 459 29.54 -1.17 5.57
C GLY A 459 29.53 0.22 4.93
N MET A 460 28.81 1.18 5.51
CA MET A 460 28.62 2.54 4.96
C MET A 460 29.47 3.57 5.72
N GLN A 461 29.62 4.78 5.15
CA GLN A 461 30.24 5.89 5.90
C GLN A 461 29.27 6.40 6.97
N GLU A 462 29.78 7.06 8.02
CA GLU A 462 28.96 7.46 9.17
C GLU A 462 27.82 8.42 8.81
N GLU A 463 28.03 9.34 7.86
CA GLU A 463 26.96 10.22 7.37
C GLU A 463 25.89 9.44 6.59
N ASP A 464 26.30 8.62 5.61
CA ASP A 464 25.37 7.79 4.82
C ASP A 464 24.56 6.85 5.73
N ALA A 465 25.21 6.28 6.75
CA ALA A 465 24.60 5.36 7.72
C ALA A 465 23.51 6.03 8.57
N LYS A 466 23.52 7.36 8.75
CA LYS A 466 22.44 8.07 9.47
C LYS A 466 21.09 7.92 8.77
N SER A 467 21.10 7.88 7.43
CA SER A 467 19.90 7.69 6.60
C SER A 467 19.38 6.25 6.57
N VAL A 468 20.13 5.29 7.12
CA VAL A 468 19.70 3.89 7.17
C VAL A 468 18.65 3.71 8.25
N ASP A 469 17.46 3.35 7.79
CA ASP A 469 16.31 2.97 8.59
C ASP A 469 16.57 1.71 9.44
N GLY A 470 15.73 1.51 10.46
CA GLY A 470 15.88 0.42 11.41
C GLY A 470 14.66 0.21 12.29
N CYS A 471 14.88 -0.46 13.43
CA CYS A 471 13.87 -0.77 14.42
C CYS A 471 14.20 -0.07 15.74
N ALA A 472 13.25 0.71 16.27
CA ALA A 472 13.37 1.42 17.54
C ALA A 472 12.35 0.88 18.55
N THR A 473 12.81 0.46 19.73
CA THR A 473 11.95 0.03 20.83
C THR A 473 12.09 0.99 22.01
N PHE A 474 11.01 1.68 22.36
CA PHE A 474 10.94 2.55 23.53
C PHE A 474 10.11 1.88 24.63
N PHE A 475 10.42 2.20 25.88
CA PHE A 475 9.69 1.71 27.06
C PHE A 475 9.75 2.73 28.20
N LYS A 476 8.70 2.79 29.03
CA LYS A 476 8.61 3.69 30.19
C LYS A 476 9.72 3.38 31.20
N GLY A 477 10.72 4.26 31.31
CA GLY A 477 11.88 4.08 32.20
C GLY A 477 11.53 4.12 33.70
N THR A 478 10.37 4.69 34.03
CA THR A 478 9.73 4.72 35.36
C THR A 478 9.08 3.39 35.74
N LYS A 479 8.69 2.55 34.77
CA LYS A 479 8.07 1.23 34.98
C LYS A 479 9.05 0.08 34.78
N PHE A 480 9.97 0.20 33.82
CA PHE A 480 10.89 -0.89 33.45
C PHE A 480 12.37 -0.59 33.72
N ILE A 481 13.12 -1.68 33.87
CA ILE A 481 14.58 -1.77 33.88
C ILE A 481 14.97 -2.51 32.59
N LEU A 482 15.96 -1.98 31.87
CA LEU A 482 16.58 -2.70 30.76
C LEU A 482 17.61 -3.70 31.33
N LEU A 483 17.39 -4.99 31.13
CA LEU A 483 18.30 -6.06 31.54
C LEU A 483 19.29 -6.43 30.42
N ASP A 484 18.79 -6.66 29.21
CA ASP A 484 19.61 -6.96 28.03
C ASP A 484 19.00 -6.40 26.74
N LYS A 485 19.82 -6.27 25.69
CA LYS A 485 19.39 -5.90 24.35
C LYS A 485 20.24 -6.59 23.27
N GLN A 486 19.59 -7.21 22.30
CA GLN A 486 20.22 -7.99 21.23
C GLN A 486 19.67 -7.59 19.86
N VAL A 487 20.43 -7.86 18.80
CA VAL A 487 19.99 -7.69 17.41
C VAL A 487 20.19 -8.98 16.63
N ILE A 488 19.12 -9.46 16.00
CA ILE A 488 19.10 -10.61 15.10
C ILE A 488 19.16 -10.06 13.69
N ASN A 489 20.29 -10.22 12.99
CA ASN A 489 20.39 -9.92 11.56
C ASN A 489 20.14 -11.20 10.76
N PHE A 490 19.04 -11.27 10.01
CA PHE A 490 18.59 -12.55 9.45
C PHE A 490 19.56 -13.11 8.40
N GLY A 491 20.09 -12.27 7.50
CA GLY A 491 21.06 -12.71 6.48
C GLY A 491 22.36 -13.24 7.09
N GLN A 492 22.92 -12.54 8.08
CA GLN A 492 24.12 -12.99 8.79
C GLN A 492 23.87 -14.26 9.61
N THR A 493 22.77 -14.34 10.35
CA THR A 493 22.44 -15.53 11.14
C THR A 493 22.19 -16.74 10.25
N ALA A 494 21.49 -16.58 9.11
CA ALA A 494 21.24 -17.66 8.15
C ALA A 494 22.53 -18.31 7.63
N VAL A 495 23.54 -17.51 7.25
CA VAL A 495 24.84 -18.02 6.74
C VAL A 495 25.74 -18.57 7.85
N ARG A 496 25.58 -18.15 9.11
CA ARG A 496 26.34 -18.68 10.25
C ARG A 496 25.85 -20.05 10.74
N ARG A 497 24.71 -20.55 10.26
CA ARG A 497 24.17 -21.86 10.69
C ARG A 497 25.05 -23.02 10.18
N PRO A 498 25.28 -24.08 10.98
CA PRO A 498 26.07 -25.25 10.54
C PRO A 498 25.48 -25.99 9.32
N ASP A 499 24.16 -25.95 9.16
CA ASP A 499 23.41 -26.59 8.07
C ASP A 499 23.34 -25.74 6.79
N ALA A 500 23.86 -24.51 6.80
CA ALA A 500 23.83 -23.62 5.63
C ALA A 500 24.88 -23.96 4.55
N LYS A 501 25.91 -24.72 4.90
CA LYS A 501 27.02 -25.04 3.99
C LYS A 501 26.52 -25.83 2.77
N GLY A 502 26.76 -25.29 1.57
CA GLY A 502 26.30 -25.89 0.31
C GLY A 502 24.79 -25.81 0.07
N GLN A 503 24.10 -24.83 0.68
CA GLN A 503 22.69 -24.51 0.44
C GLN A 503 22.58 -23.20 -0.33
N ASP A 504 22.57 -23.28 -1.66
CA ASP A 504 22.73 -22.10 -2.53
C ASP A 504 21.62 -21.05 -2.36
N ASP A 505 20.38 -21.44 -2.07
CA ASP A 505 19.28 -20.50 -1.81
C ASP A 505 19.57 -19.57 -0.59
N ILE A 506 20.31 -20.02 0.44
CA ILE A 506 20.69 -19.16 1.58
C ILE A 506 21.57 -18.01 1.12
N TYR A 507 22.63 -18.31 0.36
CA TYR A 507 23.58 -17.31 -0.13
C TYR A 507 22.96 -16.41 -1.21
N ASN A 508 22.14 -16.97 -2.09
CA ASN A 508 21.55 -16.23 -3.21
C ASN A 508 20.30 -15.42 -2.83
N ARG A 509 19.52 -15.83 -1.82
CA ARG A 509 18.24 -15.20 -1.48
C ARG A 509 18.23 -14.50 -0.12
N LEU A 510 18.88 -15.05 0.91
CA LEU A 510 18.90 -14.47 2.27
C LEU A 510 20.13 -13.63 2.63
N TRP A 511 21.36 -14.04 2.26
CA TRP A 511 22.59 -13.36 2.71
C TRP A 511 22.61 -11.85 2.40
N GLN A 512 22.10 -11.47 1.22
CA GLN A 512 21.98 -10.08 0.77
C GLN A 512 20.80 -9.31 1.42
N LYS A 513 20.00 -9.93 2.29
CA LYS A 513 18.88 -9.30 3.00
C LYS A 513 19.33 -8.87 4.39
N ASP A 514 19.55 -7.58 4.50
CA ASP A 514 20.07 -6.86 5.66
C ASP A 514 19.08 -6.68 6.82
N HIS A 515 17.88 -7.25 6.70
CA HIS A 515 16.76 -7.05 7.60
C HIS A 515 17.00 -7.65 9.00
N ILE A 516 16.33 -7.09 10.00
CA ILE A 516 16.64 -7.31 11.42
C ILE A 516 15.40 -7.54 12.29
N ALA A 517 15.64 -8.09 13.48
CA ALA A 517 14.82 -7.83 14.66
C ALA A 517 15.68 -7.37 15.83
N VAL A 518 15.13 -6.46 16.63
CA VAL A 518 15.71 -5.98 17.90
C VAL A 518 14.97 -6.67 19.04
N VAL A 519 15.71 -7.33 19.93
CA VAL A 519 15.19 -7.98 21.14
C VAL A 519 15.61 -7.17 22.35
N VAL A 520 14.66 -6.87 23.22
CA VAL A 520 14.86 -6.08 24.45
C VAL A 520 14.32 -6.90 25.62
N PHE A 521 15.15 -7.14 26.63
CA PHE A 521 14.76 -7.86 27.84
C PHE A 521 14.54 -6.85 28.98
N LEU A 522 13.31 -6.79 29.48
CA LEU A 522 12.86 -5.83 30.47
C LEU A 522 12.45 -6.51 31.78
N GLU A 523 12.59 -5.80 32.90
CA GLU A 523 11.98 -6.16 34.18
C GLU A 523 11.11 -5.01 34.70
N ASN A 524 9.88 -5.30 35.13
CA ASN A 524 9.00 -4.33 35.79
C ASN A 524 9.51 -4.06 37.21
N ARG A 525 9.74 -2.79 37.52
CA ARG A 525 10.27 -2.31 38.81
C ARG A 525 9.39 -2.67 40.00
N LEU A 526 8.07 -2.64 39.84
CA LEU A 526 7.12 -2.84 40.93
C LEU A 526 6.80 -4.32 41.17
N THR A 527 6.63 -5.11 40.11
CA THR A 527 6.19 -6.51 40.21
C THR A 527 7.33 -7.53 40.10
N GLY A 528 8.49 -7.12 39.59
CA GLY A 528 9.61 -8.03 39.29
C GLY A 528 9.35 -8.96 38.09
N SER A 529 8.19 -8.86 37.43
CA SER A 529 7.87 -9.58 36.20
C SER A 529 8.85 -9.21 35.08
N ARG A 530 9.21 -10.18 34.25
CA ARG A 530 10.18 -10.01 33.15
C ARG A 530 9.53 -10.20 31.79
N PHE A 531 10.00 -9.44 30.80
CA PHE A 531 9.39 -9.36 29.48
C PHE A 531 10.46 -9.42 28.39
N ILE A 532 10.27 -10.32 27.43
CA ILE A 532 11.00 -10.31 26.16
C ILE A 532 10.14 -9.49 25.20
N VAL A 533 10.69 -8.39 24.70
CA VAL A 533 10.04 -7.53 23.70
C VAL A 533 10.85 -7.61 22.42
N VAL A 534 10.22 -8.09 21.34
CA VAL A 534 10.83 -8.19 20.02
C VAL A 534 10.18 -7.17 19.10
N ASN A 535 11.00 -6.45 18.33
CA ASN A 535 10.59 -5.53 17.28
C ASN A 535 11.25 -5.98 15.97
N ALA A 536 10.48 -6.37 14.96
CA ALA A 536 10.97 -6.95 13.72
C ALA A 536 10.48 -6.20 12.47
N HIS A 537 11.28 -6.25 11.41
CA HIS A 537 10.86 -5.87 10.05
C HIS A 537 11.34 -6.96 9.07
N LEU A 538 10.40 -7.72 8.49
CA LEU A 538 10.68 -8.81 7.54
C LEU A 538 10.69 -8.33 6.08
N TYR A 539 11.25 -9.14 5.17
CA TYR A 539 11.45 -8.73 3.78
C TYR A 539 10.15 -8.49 3.01
N TRP A 540 10.03 -7.32 2.37
CA TRP A 540 8.77 -6.84 1.80
C TRP A 540 8.29 -7.58 0.54
N ASP A 541 9.19 -8.01 -0.35
CA ASP A 541 8.83 -8.49 -1.70
C ASP A 541 7.82 -9.68 -1.66
N PRO A 542 6.61 -9.54 -2.24
CA PRO A 542 5.61 -10.61 -2.32
C PRO A 542 6.08 -11.89 -3.02
N ALA A 543 7.09 -11.82 -3.89
CA ALA A 543 7.66 -12.98 -4.59
C ALA A 543 8.72 -13.75 -3.77
N PHE A 544 8.98 -13.33 -2.53
CA PHE A 544 9.99 -13.93 -1.64
C PHE A 544 9.38 -14.42 -0.31
N LYS A 545 8.22 -15.08 -0.39
CA LYS A 545 7.53 -15.70 0.77
C LYS A 545 8.40 -16.70 1.53
N ASP A 546 9.24 -17.42 0.79
CA ASP A 546 10.26 -18.32 1.30
C ASP A 546 11.27 -17.60 2.20
N VAL A 547 11.76 -16.43 1.79
CA VAL A 547 12.65 -15.60 2.62
C VAL A 547 11.93 -15.13 3.88
N LYS A 548 10.70 -14.62 3.79
CA LYS A 548 9.93 -14.18 4.96
C LYS A 548 9.73 -15.32 5.97
N LEU A 549 9.40 -16.51 5.47
CA LEU A 549 9.28 -17.72 6.28
C LEU A 549 10.59 -18.09 6.97
N ILE A 550 11.72 -18.12 6.25
CA ILE A 550 13.02 -18.49 6.83
C ILE A 550 13.53 -17.42 7.81
N GLN A 551 13.30 -16.13 7.53
CA GLN A 551 13.55 -15.05 8.49
C GLN A 551 12.72 -15.24 9.77
N THR A 552 11.43 -15.58 9.64
CA THR A 552 10.53 -15.89 10.78
C THR A 552 11.01 -17.13 11.56
N ALA A 553 11.48 -18.17 10.89
CA ALA A 553 12.01 -19.37 11.53
C ALA A 553 13.30 -19.07 12.32
N ILE A 554 14.22 -18.29 11.73
CA ILE A 554 15.42 -17.81 12.41
C ILE A 554 15.04 -16.93 13.62
N LEU A 555 14.07 -16.03 13.46
CA LEU A 555 13.57 -15.18 14.55
C LEU A 555 13.14 -16.02 15.75
N MET A 556 12.28 -17.02 15.54
CA MET A 556 11.77 -17.86 16.62
C MET A 556 12.83 -18.80 17.21
N GLU A 557 13.81 -19.27 16.41
CA GLU A 557 14.94 -20.08 16.91
C GLU A 557 15.87 -19.25 17.83
N GLU A 558 16.21 -18.01 17.45
CA GLU A 558 17.03 -17.12 18.26
C GLU A 558 16.29 -16.62 19.51
N ILE A 559 15.00 -16.27 19.42
CA ILE A 559 14.18 -15.93 20.60
C ILE A 559 14.15 -17.10 21.59
N THR A 560 14.08 -18.34 21.12
CA THR A 560 14.13 -19.53 21.99
C THR A 560 15.46 -19.58 22.76
N LYS A 561 16.61 -19.48 22.08
CA LYS A 561 17.96 -19.47 22.70
C LYS A 561 18.13 -18.34 23.72
N LEU A 562 17.63 -17.15 23.40
CA LEU A 562 17.66 -16.00 24.30
C LEU A 562 16.77 -16.25 25.52
N SER A 563 15.56 -16.78 25.35
CA SER A 563 14.64 -17.07 26.47
C SER A 563 15.20 -18.07 27.48
N ASP A 564 15.91 -19.12 27.02
CA ASP A 564 16.57 -20.10 27.91
C ASP A 564 17.82 -19.53 28.60
N THR A 565 18.37 -18.43 28.10
CA THR A 565 19.43 -17.65 28.76
C THR A 565 18.81 -16.71 29.80
N TYR A 566 17.76 -15.98 29.42
CA TYR A 566 17.02 -15.04 30.25
C TYR A 566 16.29 -15.70 31.44
N ALA A 567 15.85 -16.96 31.31
CA ALA A 567 15.27 -17.72 32.42
C ALA A 567 16.26 -17.94 33.58
N LYS A 568 17.58 -17.87 33.30
CA LYS A 568 18.68 -18.03 34.26
C LYS A 568 19.29 -16.68 34.67
N TRP A 569 18.67 -15.56 34.29
CA TRP A 569 19.20 -14.22 34.52
C TRP A 569 19.15 -13.86 36.02
N PRO A 570 20.23 -13.31 36.61
CA PRO A 570 20.29 -13.00 38.04
C PRO A 570 19.20 -11.99 38.46
N ALA A 571 18.83 -12.01 39.74
CA ALA A 571 17.88 -11.05 40.30
C ALA A 571 18.42 -9.61 40.21
N CYS A 572 17.57 -8.65 39.84
CA CYS A 572 17.93 -7.24 39.83
C CYS A 572 17.95 -6.70 41.27
N THR A 573 19.07 -6.07 41.66
CA THR A 573 19.33 -5.57 43.02
C THR A 573 18.96 -4.10 43.21
N ASP A 574 19.15 -3.26 42.18
CA ASP A 574 18.69 -1.87 42.18
C ASP A 574 17.46 -1.71 41.29
N LYS A 575 16.30 -1.59 41.92
CA LYS A 575 15.02 -1.32 41.26
C LYS A 575 14.61 0.14 41.32
N THR A 576 15.41 1.00 41.96
CA THR A 576 15.05 2.40 42.21
C THR A 576 14.89 3.17 40.90
N ALA A 577 13.80 3.93 40.79
CA ALA A 577 13.61 4.84 39.66
C ALA A 577 14.48 6.08 39.89
N PHE A 578 15.29 6.44 38.89
CA PHE A 578 16.03 7.70 38.88
C PHE A 578 15.03 8.86 39.01
N ARG A 579 15.04 9.53 40.17
CA ARG A 579 14.33 10.80 40.38
C ARG A 579 15.25 11.93 39.92
N PHE A 580 14.75 12.78 39.03
CA PHE A 580 15.26 14.14 38.96
C PHE A 580 14.87 14.84 40.28
N SER A 581 15.74 15.70 40.80
CA SER A 581 15.53 16.38 42.07
C SER A 581 14.56 17.55 41.91
N GLU A 582 13.26 17.27 41.95
CA GLU A 582 12.22 18.30 42.02
C GLU A 582 12.08 18.90 43.43
N ALA A 583 11.42 20.04 43.50
CA ALA A 583 11.57 21.02 44.58
C ALA A 583 10.91 20.62 45.91
N GLU A 584 11.41 21.25 46.98
CA GLU A 584 10.85 21.19 48.33
C GLU A 584 9.39 21.70 48.34
N GLY A 585 8.44 20.89 48.82
CA GLY A 585 7.07 21.37 49.10
C GLY A 585 5.94 20.34 49.02
N GLY A 586 6.10 19.25 48.25
CA GLY A 586 5.07 18.21 48.12
C GLY A 586 5.08 17.19 49.26
N GLU A 587 3.90 16.80 49.76
CA GLU A 587 3.77 15.69 50.73
C GLU A 587 4.23 14.38 50.09
N ALA A 588 5.38 13.86 50.56
CA ALA A 588 6.02 12.71 49.97
C ALA A 588 5.28 11.40 50.33
N GLN A 589 4.33 11.00 49.48
CA GLN A 589 3.82 9.62 49.49
C GLN A 589 5.01 8.66 49.30
N THR A 590 5.24 7.80 50.29
CA THR A 590 6.25 6.75 50.20
C THR A 590 5.89 5.80 49.05
N PRO A 591 6.74 5.63 48.03
CA PRO A 591 6.42 4.76 46.90
C PRO A 591 6.29 3.31 47.37
N PRO A 592 5.44 2.48 46.71
CA PRO A 592 5.31 1.07 47.05
C PRO A 592 6.64 0.35 46.89
N GLU A 593 6.92 -0.58 47.81
CA GLU A 593 8.18 -1.33 47.84
C GLU A 593 8.29 -2.27 46.61
N PRO A 594 9.41 -2.23 45.87
CA PRO A 594 9.65 -3.12 44.73
C PRO A 594 9.59 -4.61 45.09
N ALA A 595 8.76 -5.38 44.40
CA ALA A 595 8.74 -6.84 44.55
C ALA A 595 10.06 -7.49 44.07
N PRO A 596 10.46 -8.64 44.65
CA PRO A 596 11.64 -9.38 44.19
C PRO A 596 11.51 -9.81 42.74
N SER A 597 12.64 -10.06 42.08
CA SER A 597 12.69 -10.47 40.67
C SER A 597 12.00 -11.83 40.48
N VAL A 598 11.12 -11.96 39.49
CA VAL A 598 10.38 -13.21 39.26
C VAL A 598 11.28 -14.26 38.61
N GLU A 599 11.33 -15.44 39.21
CA GLU A 599 11.99 -16.62 38.65
C GLU A 599 11.08 -17.42 37.71
N TYR A 600 11.68 -18.01 36.66
CA TYR A 600 10.99 -18.75 35.60
C TYR A 600 11.69 -20.10 35.39
N ALA A 601 10.94 -21.20 35.26
CA ALA A 601 11.55 -22.54 35.17
C ALA A 601 12.01 -22.91 33.75
N SER A 602 11.50 -22.20 32.73
CA SER A 602 11.83 -22.37 31.30
C SER A 602 11.60 -21.05 30.55
N GLY A 603 12.29 -20.83 29.42
CA GLY A 603 12.17 -19.58 28.66
C GLY A 603 10.75 -19.27 28.16
N GLU A 604 9.98 -20.31 27.81
CA GLU A 604 8.56 -20.25 27.44
C GLU A 604 7.61 -19.72 28.54
N GLN A 605 8.07 -19.63 29.80
CA GLN A 605 7.29 -19.06 30.92
C GLN A 605 7.50 -17.56 31.07
N ILE A 606 8.48 -16.97 30.39
CA ILE A 606 8.70 -15.52 30.36
C ILE A 606 7.66 -14.91 29.40
N PRO A 607 6.87 -13.90 29.84
CA PRO A 607 6.11 -13.04 28.95
C PRO A 607 6.92 -12.56 27.72
N LEU A 608 6.51 -13.03 26.55
CA LEU A 608 7.02 -12.63 25.24
C LEU A 608 5.97 -11.80 24.49
N PHE A 609 6.38 -10.61 24.07
CA PHE A 609 5.74 -9.78 23.05
C PHE A 609 6.62 -9.77 21.79
N MET A 610 6.02 -9.92 20.62
CA MET A 610 6.72 -9.82 19.34
C MET A 610 5.92 -8.97 18.36
N CYS A 611 6.46 -7.79 18.07
CA CYS A 611 5.81 -6.71 17.35
C CYS A 611 6.52 -6.42 16.03
N GLY A 612 5.79 -5.81 15.10
CA GLY A 612 6.36 -5.14 13.92
C GLY A 612 5.76 -5.59 12.60
N ASP A 613 6.45 -5.26 11.52
CA ASP A 613 6.02 -5.54 10.15
C ASP A 613 6.57 -6.90 9.69
N PHE A 614 5.66 -7.86 9.49
CA PHE A 614 5.99 -9.20 9.02
C PHE A 614 5.89 -9.32 7.50
N ASN A 615 5.39 -8.30 6.80
CA ASN A 615 5.17 -8.29 5.35
C ASN A 615 4.43 -9.56 4.84
N SER A 616 3.58 -10.15 5.68
CA SER A 616 3.02 -11.49 5.52
C SER A 616 1.57 -11.56 6.02
N SER A 617 0.63 -11.78 5.10
CA SER A 617 -0.81 -11.85 5.37
C SER A 617 -1.20 -13.00 6.32
N PRO A 618 -2.37 -12.94 7.00
CA PRO A 618 -2.88 -14.04 7.81
C PRO A 618 -3.05 -15.31 6.98
N GLY A 619 -2.67 -16.46 7.55
CA GLY A 619 -2.69 -17.74 6.86
C GLY A 619 -1.51 -18.00 5.90
N SER A 620 -0.58 -17.04 5.74
CA SER A 620 0.72 -17.28 5.09
C SER A 620 1.61 -18.26 5.88
N ALA A 621 2.66 -18.82 5.26
CA ALA A 621 3.59 -19.71 5.96
C ALA A 621 4.21 -19.09 7.22
N ALA A 622 4.63 -17.83 7.15
CA ALA A 622 5.25 -17.10 8.26
C ALA A 622 4.25 -16.91 9.42
N TYR A 623 3.04 -16.43 9.11
CA TYR A 623 1.94 -16.33 10.08
C TYR A 623 1.62 -17.68 10.73
N ASN A 624 1.49 -18.74 9.90
CA ASN A 624 1.15 -20.08 10.38
C ASN A 624 2.24 -20.70 11.26
N LEU A 625 3.52 -20.45 10.98
CA LEU A 625 4.62 -20.91 11.83
C LEU A 625 4.49 -20.31 13.23
N VAL A 626 4.32 -18.98 13.34
CA VAL A 626 4.17 -18.28 14.62
C VAL A 626 2.91 -18.73 15.37
N ALA A 627 1.75 -18.75 14.69
CA ALA A 627 0.47 -19.07 15.31
C ALA A 627 0.35 -20.52 15.78
N ASN A 628 0.94 -21.49 15.06
CA ASN A 628 0.80 -22.92 15.35
C ASN A 628 2.00 -23.53 16.09
N GLY A 629 3.10 -22.78 16.25
CA GLY A 629 4.35 -23.27 16.85
C GLY A 629 5.13 -24.29 15.99
N ARG A 630 4.65 -24.58 14.77
CA ARG A 630 5.28 -25.52 13.84
C ARG A 630 4.86 -25.31 12.39
N LEU A 631 5.76 -25.63 11.47
CA LEU A 631 5.49 -25.80 10.04
C LEU A 631 6.28 -27.02 9.52
N THR A 632 5.67 -27.81 8.63
CA THR A 632 6.29 -28.97 7.97
C THR A 632 7.21 -28.55 6.82
N GLU A 633 8.19 -29.40 6.46
CA GLU A 633 9.04 -29.18 5.27
C GLU A 633 8.24 -29.04 3.95
N GLU A 634 7.12 -29.74 3.83
CA GLU A 634 6.25 -29.70 2.66
C GLU A 634 5.27 -28.52 2.68
N HIS A 635 5.79 -27.28 2.52
CA HIS A 635 4.95 -26.08 2.41
C HIS A 635 5.06 -25.40 1.03
N PRO A 636 3.94 -24.97 0.39
CA PRO A 636 3.98 -24.35 -0.94
C PRO A 636 4.87 -23.10 -1.03
N ASP A 637 4.84 -22.24 -0.01
CA ASP A 637 5.63 -20.99 0.02
C ASP A 637 7.16 -21.23 0.11
N LEU A 638 7.64 -22.46 0.33
CA LEU A 638 9.06 -22.81 0.21
C LEU A 638 9.51 -23.04 -1.25
N GLU A 639 8.58 -23.20 -2.19
CA GLU A 639 8.86 -23.43 -3.63
C GLU A 639 9.82 -24.60 -3.95
N LYS A 640 10.01 -25.55 -3.02
CA LYS A 640 11.03 -26.63 -3.05
C LYS A 640 12.49 -26.17 -2.96
N ARG A 641 12.73 -24.96 -2.45
CA ARG A 641 14.06 -24.37 -2.16
C ARG A 641 14.71 -25.00 -0.94
N LEU A 642 16.04 -24.91 -0.85
CA LEU A 642 16.80 -25.62 0.18
C LEU A 642 17.49 -24.67 1.16
N TYR A 643 17.01 -24.69 2.41
CA TYR A 643 17.40 -23.82 3.52
C TYR A 643 17.94 -24.63 4.72
N GLY A 644 18.80 -25.62 4.44
CA GLY A 644 19.37 -26.49 5.47
C GLY A 644 18.30 -27.34 6.13
N ASN A 645 18.32 -27.47 7.46
CA ASN A 645 17.35 -28.27 8.20
C ASN A 645 15.96 -27.62 8.21
N LEU A 646 15.86 -26.30 8.14
CA LEU A 646 14.59 -25.55 8.18
C LEU A 646 13.63 -25.99 7.04
N SER A 647 14.18 -26.38 5.88
CA SER A 647 13.39 -26.89 4.74
C SER A 647 13.45 -28.42 4.58
N ARG A 648 14.02 -29.16 5.54
CA ARG A 648 14.25 -30.63 5.45
C ARG A 648 13.73 -31.42 6.65
N ILE A 649 13.43 -30.75 7.76
CA ILE A 649 12.90 -31.32 9.02
C ILE A 649 11.68 -30.49 9.49
N GLY A 650 11.33 -29.43 8.76
CA GLY A 650 10.39 -28.40 9.18
C GLY A 650 10.98 -27.41 10.19
N MET A 651 10.09 -26.65 10.81
CA MET A 651 10.40 -25.49 11.67
C MET A 651 9.49 -25.54 12.90
N THR A 652 10.00 -25.29 14.11
CA THR A 652 9.24 -25.38 15.37
C THR A 652 9.70 -24.35 16.41
N HIS A 653 8.82 -23.99 17.35
CA HIS A 653 9.17 -23.21 18.55
C HIS A 653 8.24 -23.54 19.74
N PRO A 654 8.68 -23.32 21.00
CA PRO A 654 7.89 -23.71 22.18
C PRO A 654 6.73 -22.74 22.50
N PHE A 655 6.86 -21.46 22.12
CA PHE A 655 5.93 -20.41 22.55
C PHE A 655 4.50 -20.58 21.98
N LYS A 656 3.49 -20.36 22.84
CA LYS A 656 2.07 -20.42 22.47
C LYS A 656 1.57 -19.05 22.02
N MET A 657 2.03 -18.60 20.86
CA MET A 657 1.79 -17.25 20.35
C MET A 657 0.36 -17.07 19.83
N LYS A 658 -0.16 -15.83 19.89
CA LYS A 658 -1.37 -15.36 19.21
C LYS A 658 -1.18 -13.90 18.76
N SER A 659 -1.80 -13.48 17.66
CA SER A 659 -2.03 -12.06 17.38
C SER A 659 -3.00 -11.50 18.42
N ALA A 660 -2.75 -10.29 18.93
CA ALA A 660 -3.70 -9.57 19.78
C ALA A 660 -5.07 -9.40 19.09
N TYR A 661 -5.04 -9.11 17.79
CA TYR A 661 -6.20 -8.82 16.96
C TYR A 661 -6.93 -10.07 16.44
N SER A 662 -6.34 -11.27 16.56
CA SER A 662 -7.03 -12.55 16.27
C SER A 662 -8.31 -12.76 17.09
N SER A 663 -8.44 -12.05 18.21
CA SER A 663 -9.62 -12.00 19.07
C SER A 663 -10.87 -11.43 18.37
N ILE A 664 -10.68 -10.46 17.46
CA ILE A 664 -11.76 -9.80 16.70
C ILE A 664 -11.86 -10.29 15.24
N GLY A 665 -10.95 -11.16 14.81
CA GLY A 665 -10.82 -11.64 13.42
C GLY A 665 -9.69 -10.98 12.60
N GLU A 666 -8.73 -10.35 13.28
CA GLU A 666 -7.78 -9.35 12.74
C GLU A 666 -8.48 -8.04 12.28
N LEU A 667 -7.70 -6.99 12.02
CA LEU A 667 -8.21 -5.74 11.40
C LEU A 667 -8.45 -5.93 9.90
N SER A 668 -9.25 -5.06 9.28
CA SER A 668 -9.51 -5.09 7.84
C SER A 668 -8.30 -4.71 6.96
N PHE A 669 -7.22 -4.21 7.58
CA PHE A 669 -5.88 -3.99 7.03
C PHE A 669 -4.92 -3.54 8.15
N THR A 670 -3.63 -3.48 7.84
CA THR A 670 -2.67 -2.63 8.57
C THR A 670 -1.90 -1.70 7.63
N ASN A 671 -1.61 -2.11 6.40
CA ASN A 671 -1.12 -1.26 5.31
C ASN A 671 -2.26 -0.92 4.33
N TYR A 672 -2.36 0.34 3.89
CA TYR A 672 -3.40 0.79 2.95
C TYR A 672 -2.88 1.82 1.94
N THR A 673 -2.64 1.34 0.73
CA THR A 673 -2.35 2.14 -0.47
C THR A 673 -3.40 1.85 -1.56
N PRO A 674 -3.45 2.62 -2.67
CA PRO A 674 -4.46 2.40 -3.72
C PRO A 674 -4.27 1.09 -4.50
N ASP A 675 -3.04 0.59 -4.58
CA ASP A 675 -2.70 -0.67 -5.27
C ASP A 675 -2.66 -1.88 -4.33
N PHE A 676 -2.41 -1.67 -3.04
CA PHE A 676 -2.18 -2.72 -2.05
C PHE A 676 -2.85 -2.40 -0.71
N LYS A 677 -3.64 -3.36 -0.21
CA LYS A 677 -4.29 -3.31 1.11
C LYS A 677 -4.26 -4.71 1.71
N ASP A 678 -3.59 -4.88 2.84
CA ASP A 678 -3.45 -6.17 3.53
C ASP A 678 -3.06 -5.97 5.02
N ILE A 679 -2.99 -7.07 5.76
CA ILE A 679 -2.61 -7.15 7.17
C ILE A 679 -1.16 -7.65 7.23
N LEU A 680 -0.21 -6.74 7.45
CA LEU A 680 1.23 -7.03 7.45
C LEU A 680 1.87 -6.90 8.85
N ASP A 681 1.33 -6.01 9.66
CA ASP A 681 1.81 -5.70 11.00
C ASP A 681 1.09 -6.56 12.04
N TYR A 682 1.80 -6.93 13.11
CA TYR A 682 1.23 -7.72 14.19
C TYR A 682 1.79 -7.32 15.56
N VAL A 683 0.95 -7.48 16.59
CA VAL A 683 1.38 -7.57 17.99
C VAL A 683 1.10 -9.00 18.46
N TRP A 684 2.12 -9.86 18.37
CA TRP A 684 2.05 -11.23 18.86
C TRP A 684 2.34 -11.30 20.36
N PHE A 685 1.62 -12.14 21.09
CA PHE A 685 1.83 -12.34 22.52
C PHE A 685 1.80 -13.82 22.92
N SER A 686 2.54 -14.17 23.97
CA SER A 686 2.57 -15.50 24.58
C SER A 686 1.30 -15.77 25.40
N SER A 687 0.33 -16.45 24.79
CA SER A 687 -1.03 -16.63 25.35
C SER A 687 -1.10 -17.53 26.60
N ASN A 688 -0.01 -18.18 26.99
CA ASN A 688 0.12 -18.90 28.26
C ASN A 688 0.40 -17.97 29.46
N THR A 689 1.10 -16.84 29.26
CA THR A 689 1.54 -15.91 30.32
C THR A 689 0.77 -14.59 30.31
N LEU A 690 0.17 -14.23 29.18
CA LEU A 690 -0.53 -12.95 28.96
C LEU A 690 -1.98 -13.17 28.52
N HIS A 691 -2.85 -12.20 28.82
CA HIS A 691 -4.19 -12.03 28.25
C HIS A 691 -4.27 -10.67 27.54
N VAL A 692 -5.10 -10.53 26.50
CA VAL A 692 -5.39 -9.21 25.90
C VAL A 692 -6.74 -8.73 26.44
N SER A 693 -6.77 -7.54 27.02
CA SER A 693 -7.95 -6.98 27.72
C SER A 693 -8.66 -5.90 26.91
N ALA A 694 -7.92 -5.15 26.08
CA ALA A 694 -8.46 -4.17 25.15
C ALA A 694 -7.52 -3.96 23.95
N LEU A 695 -8.05 -3.48 22.82
CA LEU A 695 -7.26 -3.07 21.65
C LEU A 695 -7.88 -1.89 20.90
N LEU A 696 -7.05 -1.16 20.16
CA LEU A 696 -7.46 -0.01 19.35
C LEU A 696 -8.01 -0.49 17.99
N GLY A 697 -9.26 -0.15 17.68
CA GLY A 697 -10.05 -0.71 16.58
C GLY A 697 -9.70 -0.24 15.17
N GLU A 698 -10.65 -0.44 14.27
CA GLU A 698 -10.59 -0.04 12.85
C GLU A 698 -10.50 1.49 12.67
N VAL A 699 -10.04 1.93 11.50
CA VAL A 699 -10.25 3.30 11.02
C VAL A 699 -11.70 3.44 10.51
N ASP A 700 -12.29 4.64 10.65
CA ASP A 700 -13.65 4.91 10.18
C ASP A 700 -13.85 4.57 8.69
N LYS A 701 -15.01 3.95 8.39
CA LYS A 701 -15.34 3.41 7.07
C LYS A 701 -15.85 4.49 6.11
N ASP A 702 -16.44 5.57 6.60
CA ASP A 702 -16.90 6.66 5.75
C ASP A 702 -15.75 7.60 5.37
N TYR A 703 -14.76 7.79 6.26
CA TYR A 703 -13.46 8.37 5.92
C TYR A 703 -12.70 7.54 4.87
N LEU A 704 -12.58 6.22 5.04
CA LEU A 704 -11.86 5.35 4.09
C LEU A 704 -12.47 5.31 2.68
N GLN A 705 -13.75 5.67 2.52
CA GLN A 705 -14.38 5.83 1.20
C GLN A 705 -13.89 7.08 0.46
N LYS A 706 -13.52 8.13 1.19
CA LYS A 706 -13.12 9.46 0.68
C LYS A 706 -11.62 9.63 0.43
N VAL A 707 -10.79 8.70 0.90
CA VAL A 707 -9.33 8.73 0.67
C VAL A 707 -8.84 7.52 -0.12
N PRO A 708 -7.88 7.71 -1.06
CA PRO A 708 -7.44 6.65 -1.95
C PRO A 708 -6.49 5.64 -1.28
N GLY A 709 -5.74 6.11 -0.27
CA GLY A 709 -4.69 5.40 0.46
C GLY A 709 -4.01 6.33 1.47
N PHE A 710 -3.01 5.81 2.18
CA PHE A 710 -2.15 6.49 3.15
C PHE A 710 -0.69 6.48 2.64
N PRO A 711 0.18 7.44 3.02
CA PRO A 711 -0.05 8.52 3.97
C PRO A 711 -0.89 9.68 3.40
N ASN A 712 -1.44 10.50 4.29
CA ASN A 712 -2.19 11.72 4.00
C ASN A 712 -2.12 12.71 5.18
N PHE A 713 -2.98 13.74 5.21
CA PHE A 713 -2.97 14.78 6.26
C PHE A 713 -3.24 14.28 7.69
N HIS A 714 -3.78 13.07 7.87
CA HIS A 714 -4.15 12.54 9.19
C HIS A 714 -3.47 11.18 9.49
N PHE A 715 -2.98 10.48 8.47
CA PHE A 715 -2.20 9.25 8.60
C PHE A 715 -0.78 9.47 8.06
N PRO A 716 0.26 9.58 8.93
CA PRO A 716 1.62 9.97 8.54
C PRO A 716 2.49 8.81 7.98
N SER A 717 1.92 7.63 7.83
CA SER A 717 2.53 6.43 7.27
C SER A 717 1.49 5.70 6.41
N ASP A 718 1.93 4.85 5.47
CA ASP A 718 1.02 3.95 4.74
C ASP A 718 0.55 2.76 5.59
N HIS A 719 1.15 2.56 6.76
CA HIS A 719 0.70 1.67 7.83
C HIS A 719 -0.07 2.43 8.93
N ILE A 720 -0.95 1.75 9.66
CA ILE A 720 -1.59 2.26 10.89
C ILE A 720 -0.90 1.74 12.15
N ALA A 721 -1.00 2.47 13.27
CA ALA A 721 -0.55 1.96 14.56
C ALA A 721 -1.45 0.82 15.06
N LEU A 722 -0.83 -0.26 15.55
CA LEU A 722 -1.49 -1.30 16.34
C LEU A 722 -1.26 -1.00 17.82
N PHE A 723 -2.32 -1.00 18.64
CA PHE A 723 -2.21 -0.71 20.06
C PHE A 723 -3.12 -1.61 20.89
N ALA A 724 -2.57 -2.24 21.93
CA ALA A 724 -3.32 -3.18 22.76
C ALA A 724 -2.88 -3.14 24.24
N GLU A 725 -3.84 -3.35 25.13
CA GLU A 725 -3.63 -3.57 26.57
C GLU A 725 -3.62 -5.09 26.86
N PHE A 726 -2.65 -5.50 27.67
CA PHE A 726 -2.49 -6.87 28.13
C PHE A 726 -2.47 -6.96 29.64
N VAL A 727 -3.00 -8.06 30.17
CA VAL A 727 -2.93 -8.42 31.60
C VAL A 727 -1.98 -9.61 31.77
N VAL A 728 -1.01 -9.47 32.68
CA VAL A 728 -0.09 -10.55 33.06
C VAL A 728 -0.84 -11.57 33.92
N LYS A 729 -0.80 -12.84 33.51
CA LYS A 729 -1.44 -13.93 34.24
C LYS A 729 -0.60 -14.27 35.47
N GLY A 730 -1.12 -13.92 36.65
CA GLY A 730 -0.51 -14.34 37.91
C GLY A 730 -0.33 -15.85 37.97
N LYS A 731 0.81 -16.31 38.52
CA LYS A 731 1.04 -17.73 38.79
C LYS A 731 -0.15 -18.24 39.63
N ARG A 732 -0.93 -19.19 39.10
CA ARG A 732 -1.95 -19.88 39.90
C ARG A 732 -1.24 -20.55 41.06
N GLY A 733 -1.34 -19.96 42.25
CA GLY A 733 -0.93 -20.62 43.48
C GLY A 733 -1.64 -21.97 43.55
N LYS A 734 -0.98 -22.98 44.11
CA LYS A 734 -1.72 -24.17 44.55
C LYS A 734 -2.83 -23.66 45.45
N VAL A 735 -4.08 -24.02 45.12
CA VAL A 735 -5.15 -23.93 46.11
C VAL A 735 -4.66 -24.77 47.29
N VAL A 736 -4.37 -24.12 48.41
CA VAL A 736 -4.11 -24.82 49.65
C VAL A 736 -5.46 -25.39 50.05
N GLU A 737 -5.67 -26.65 49.68
CA GLU A 737 -6.80 -27.44 50.14
C GLU A 737 -6.80 -27.34 51.66
N ALA A 738 -7.85 -26.74 52.20
CA ALA A 738 -7.88 -26.38 53.61
C ALA A 738 -7.90 -27.67 54.44
N ASP A 739 -6.78 -27.95 55.12
CA ASP A 739 -6.65 -29.10 56.02
C ASP A 739 -7.55 -28.88 57.24
N PHE A 740 -8.82 -29.22 57.07
CA PHE A 740 -9.79 -29.39 58.13
C PHE A 740 -9.40 -30.66 58.90
N GLY A 741 -8.38 -30.50 59.76
CA GLY A 741 -7.78 -31.56 60.55
C GLY A 741 -8.81 -32.40 61.32
N PRO A 742 -8.44 -33.63 61.71
CA PRO A 742 -9.37 -34.73 61.94
C PRO A 742 -10.52 -34.36 62.87
N GLN A 743 -11.74 -34.44 62.32
CA GLN A 743 -12.98 -34.24 63.05
C GLN A 743 -12.99 -35.15 64.29
N ARG A 744 -13.21 -34.56 65.47
CA ARG A 744 -13.44 -35.33 66.69
C ARG A 744 -14.85 -35.91 66.64
N ASN A 745 -14.93 -37.22 66.89
CA ASN A 745 -16.17 -37.99 67.08
C ASN A 745 -17.03 -37.41 68.22
#